data_AF-W7XGD9-F1
#
_entry.id   AF-W7XGD9-F1
#
_cell.length_a   1.000
_cell.length_b   1.000
_cell.length_c   1.000
_cell.angle_alpha   90.00
_cell.angle_beta   90.00
_cell.angle_gamma   90.00
#
_symmetry.space_group_name_H-M   'P 1'
#
loop_
_entity.id
_entity.type
_entity.pdbx_description
1 polymer ?
#
loop_
_entity_poly.entity_id
_entity_poly.type
_entity_poly.pdbx_seq_one_letter_code
_entity_poly.pdbx_strand_id
1 'polypeptide(L)'
;MYATQCGQLDILSIQRNDPYNINLQINIPNEGKTRTCNLQFSSDFKYLYQPVNTSNRSIDIYDLSQLTLNTKLLQQVSSYKNNNPQRNEDIRFSQDQKLLVMTYAQGIQIIDSSDLLNLKLLSEWKVPLQMNGFPRSVGISSNNQWVLIGVRSIGMYLVLNIEDPKNPILQNSFSTQGGEQVVISEIYNIAYLCDGSSGLAILDVSSLPQINIISRISIDGWANHCNPIQKENYMLISSMDYGMITLVNIQNKTNPIVYSKYVQDEQQSFGNCYFSDYSYGFSVSQFGLRAFPMTSQIKIHSSFIDITGSDSPIRLIQNELLQVGQVIELQLLMLYPTEGSLITNVFYYDNFQMNQLPYWITFVKSINSVIISVDKSSIDSQNIQGVFLNTLVVQVSVPLTSQSFIYEGLTNESQSNDIYNYYQQIGLIDGNNLITTVFNPNLQISFTVVQLATSELNQKLYKKVKLTFQRSIYYNPILFETQQSLSFDFKNQLGMIQTFSSTAQLTIQVNNPIMGFFVNKIYDGVISSIFVDSSGIIFSGSIQILNRILQNKILFSQNFPQNKIAVDNGQSHQFLIKLDDGINYGIKKLISFSDCTQSFIQIKSRVMQNPSLKLQSQIKNKYYNSIIPIIDETSIEFSSQTFEEPDGFQLSYQAYLQGSDGEFTILNSDYWLKFQNQFLRFYGSAPQTMFNQAVTIQIQATNGITVCSDQFTIYIYQLPLQFILNLLVSILTTLISIIGVYQYHSIVFNFLNFKNTFYSKETARINQIYFKVILLLGNNVLKAQKLVDQVLVQLQEDLKNESIKNIELQQINDNLKQSQIVKLITFDNSVNQQQQQQPQEKQQKNQQFKPPNKNFLQQQKKLILKLNQFYQQSKYDSNIQSFLCDIDGIIDMDKVVSFIRMSKLEYKFKGKKINMLDDLKYLEDSSSILHLCVFCLLSKYVLQQLPDQQFFYDYLKQYALQYNYYSPNDWYKNFIELQCQLNQEEHIKMSDICQQKLFQLYSFKDFQIQQAFESLKTSPHFKIIQNKFKYQNVKLNILKQALVSDALGMSSSGKFSKCQGESLLINISNIGSIQAYTKRSKKCLFDKSFFNYKKYGISQNIKLPCWMSIVNKHNFIILQGKPSIDDYEEFQIRITDTQNHILKTFDLEVKPQDLNTKSQQTRIIDKFIQKDECESKVNNTTFFPQDQFYTENFVQRYQNQTKESILYQQETDSIFSKIQKENQKQIFLPDEANSLDQIDNTHNTIYYSSIKKQKTLF
;
A
#
# COMPACT_ATOMS: atom_id res chain seq x y z
N MET A 1 -18.50 -42.26 40.05
CA MET A 1 -19.98 -42.33 39.99
C MET A 1 -20.46 -41.59 38.75
N TYR A 2 -21.62 -41.94 38.22
CA TYR A 2 -22.22 -41.34 37.02
C TYR A 2 -23.75 -41.40 37.14
N ALA A 3 -24.46 -40.48 36.47
CA ALA A 3 -25.92 -40.48 36.39
C ALA A 3 -26.36 -40.86 34.97
N THR A 4 -26.78 -42.12 34.78
CA THR A 4 -27.31 -42.62 33.48
C THR A 4 -28.57 -41.90 33.03
N GLN A 5 -29.37 -41.42 33.99
CA GLN A 5 -30.46 -40.45 33.81
C GLN A 5 -30.45 -39.51 35.02
N CYS A 6 -30.73 -38.22 34.86
CA CYS A 6 -30.72 -37.30 36.01
C CYS A 6 -31.73 -37.76 37.08
N GLY A 7 -31.27 -37.79 38.34
CA GLY A 7 -31.95 -38.40 39.48
C GLY A 7 -31.60 -39.87 39.75
N GLN A 8 -31.16 -40.65 38.76
CA GLN A 8 -30.58 -41.99 38.97
C GLN A 8 -29.06 -41.89 39.18
N LEU A 9 -28.51 -42.74 40.06
CA LEU A 9 -27.10 -42.70 40.45
C LEU A 9 -26.46 -44.10 40.34
N ASP A 10 -25.47 -44.21 39.46
CA ASP A 10 -24.65 -45.41 39.25
C ASP A 10 -23.26 -45.27 39.90
N ILE A 11 -22.97 -46.16 40.83
CA ILE A 11 -21.67 -46.30 41.46
C ILE A 11 -20.88 -47.38 40.71
N LEU A 12 -20.06 -46.90 39.78
CA LEU A 12 -19.15 -47.68 38.97
C LEU A 12 -17.83 -47.90 39.72
N SER A 13 -17.47 -49.15 39.95
CA SER A 13 -16.13 -49.57 40.41
C SER A 13 -15.20 -49.73 39.20
N ILE A 14 -13.93 -49.34 39.33
CA ILE A 14 -12.94 -49.43 38.26
C ILE A 14 -11.72 -50.14 38.81
N GLN A 15 -11.44 -51.35 38.34
CA GLN A 15 -10.39 -52.19 38.93
C GLN A 15 -9.00 -51.77 38.43
N ARG A 16 -8.05 -51.58 39.35
CA ARG A 16 -6.64 -51.23 39.07
C ARG A 16 -6.47 -49.97 38.19
N ASN A 17 -7.39 -49.02 38.27
CA ASN A 17 -7.49 -47.83 37.42
C ASN A 17 -7.58 -48.11 35.90
N ASP A 18 -7.89 -49.34 35.46
CA ASP A 18 -8.12 -49.63 34.03
C ASP A 18 -9.59 -49.31 33.65
N PRO A 19 -9.86 -48.24 32.88
CA PRO A 19 -11.22 -47.80 32.54
C PRO A 19 -11.92 -48.72 31.54
N TYR A 20 -11.28 -49.80 31.09
CA TYR A 20 -11.89 -50.86 30.30
C TYR A 20 -12.33 -52.06 31.15
N ASN A 21 -12.06 -52.03 32.48
CA ASN A 21 -12.58 -52.98 33.48
C ASN A 21 -13.49 -52.27 34.51
N ILE A 22 -14.53 -51.63 33.99
CA ILE A 22 -15.59 -50.97 34.77
C ILE A 22 -16.67 -52.00 35.13
N ASN A 23 -17.04 -52.06 36.42
CA ASN A 23 -18.13 -52.90 36.91
C ASN A 23 -19.10 -52.08 37.77
N LEU A 24 -20.40 -52.17 37.48
CA LEU A 24 -21.46 -51.53 38.29
C LEU A 24 -21.54 -52.19 39.67
N GLN A 25 -21.32 -51.41 40.73
CA GLN A 25 -21.29 -51.89 42.12
C GLN A 25 -22.63 -51.65 42.82
N ILE A 26 -23.19 -50.44 42.68
CA ILE A 26 -24.49 -50.04 43.26
C ILE A 26 -25.25 -49.18 42.24
N ASN A 27 -26.55 -49.42 42.09
CA ASN A 27 -27.50 -48.54 41.40
C ASN A 27 -28.48 -47.99 42.44
N ILE A 28 -28.63 -46.67 42.51
CA ILE A 28 -29.65 -45.98 43.29
C ILE A 28 -30.69 -45.44 42.29
N PRO A 29 -31.93 -45.94 42.29
CA PRO A 29 -32.94 -45.57 41.31
C PRO A 29 -33.39 -44.12 41.47
N ASN A 30 -33.96 -43.54 40.41
CA ASN A 30 -34.49 -42.17 40.45
C ASN A 30 -35.73 -42.07 41.36
N GLU A 31 -35.66 -41.22 42.38
CA GLU A 31 -36.79 -40.89 43.24
C GLU A 31 -37.51 -39.60 42.83
N GLY A 32 -38.84 -39.65 42.79
CA GLY A 32 -39.70 -38.47 42.66
C GLY A 32 -39.65 -37.82 41.26
N LYS A 33 -39.52 -36.49 41.22
CA LYS A 33 -39.39 -35.68 39.99
C LYS A 33 -37.98 -35.10 39.86
N THR A 34 -36.98 -35.85 40.30
CA THR A 34 -35.58 -35.42 40.31
C THR A 34 -35.06 -35.28 38.88
N ARG A 35 -34.44 -34.14 38.58
CA ARG A 35 -33.86 -33.80 37.26
C ARG A 35 -32.42 -33.27 37.36
N THR A 36 -31.84 -33.36 38.55
CA THR A 36 -30.46 -33.00 38.85
C THR A 36 -29.50 -34.09 38.41
N CYS A 37 -28.42 -33.68 37.74
CA CYS A 37 -27.26 -34.53 37.44
C CYS A 37 -26.00 -34.11 38.21
N ASN A 38 -26.02 -32.96 38.91
CA ASN A 38 -24.91 -32.48 39.73
C ASN A 38 -24.99 -33.09 41.15
N LEU A 39 -23.83 -33.47 41.68
CA LEU A 39 -23.64 -34.10 42.99
C LEU A 39 -22.54 -33.36 43.75
N GLN A 40 -22.58 -33.36 45.08
CA GLN A 40 -21.56 -32.72 45.92
C GLN A 40 -21.03 -33.69 46.98
N PHE A 41 -19.75 -33.58 47.32
CA PHE A 41 -19.09 -34.35 48.38
C PHE A 41 -18.69 -33.45 49.55
N SER A 42 -18.61 -34.01 50.76
CA SER A 42 -17.81 -33.43 51.85
C SER A 42 -16.31 -33.49 51.52
N SER A 43 -15.50 -32.63 52.11
CA SER A 43 -14.07 -32.49 51.77
C SER A 43 -13.22 -33.73 52.13
N ASP A 44 -13.69 -34.54 53.08
CA ASP A 44 -13.12 -35.84 53.44
C ASP A 44 -13.59 -37.00 52.53
N PHE A 45 -14.44 -36.71 51.54
CA PHE A 45 -15.15 -37.68 50.69
C PHE A 45 -15.95 -38.74 51.47
N LYS A 46 -16.29 -38.49 52.74
CA LYS A 46 -17.08 -39.41 53.55
C LYS A 46 -18.57 -39.38 53.19
N TYR A 47 -19.12 -38.21 52.88
CA TYR A 47 -20.55 -38.04 52.60
C TYR A 47 -20.80 -37.58 51.16
N LEU A 48 -21.84 -38.17 50.55
CA LEU A 48 -22.39 -37.77 49.27
C LEU A 48 -23.72 -37.06 49.47
N TYR A 49 -23.86 -35.88 48.86
CA TYR A 49 -25.06 -35.05 48.85
C TYR A 49 -25.69 -35.15 47.46
N GLN A 50 -26.84 -35.83 47.38
CA GLN A 50 -27.64 -35.99 46.17
C GLN A 50 -28.87 -35.07 46.27
N PRO A 51 -28.99 -34.02 45.44
CA PRO A 51 -30.23 -33.24 45.35
C PRO A 51 -31.38 -34.11 44.84
N VAL A 52 -32.52 -34.08 45.52
CA VAL A 52 -33.72 -34.88 45.21
C VAL A 52 -34.97 -34.01 45.19
N ASN A 53 -36.01 -34.45 44.48
CA ASN A 53 -37.28 -33.75 44.35
C ASN A 53 -38.45 -34.71 44.64
N THR A 54 -38.64 -34.99 45.94
CA THR A 54 -39.66 -35.92 46.46
C THR A 54 -40.89 -35.15 46.98
N SER A 55 -41.65 -35.67 47.94
CA SER A 55 -42.73 -34.92 48.60
C SER A 55 -42.26 -34.06 49.78
N ASN A 56 -41.12 -34.40 50.41
CA ASN A 56 -40.66 -33.72 51.63
C ASN A 56 -39.11 -33.64 51.80
N ARG A 57 -38.33 -34.08 50.81
CA ARG A 57 -36.84 -34.04 50.81
C ARG A 57 -36.32 -33.26 49.62
N SER A 58 -35.27 -32.46 49.85
CA SER A 58 -34.53 -31.68 48.83
C SER A 58 -33.09 -32.16 48.62
N ILE A 59 -32.46 -32.77 49.62
CA ILE A 59 -31.13 -33.40 49.49
C ILE A 59 -31.14 -34.69 50.33
N ASP A 60 -30.65 -35.79 49.78
CA ASP A 60 -30.33 -37.01 50.53
C ASP A 60 -28.82 -37.13 50.74
N ILE A 61 -28.44 -37.60 51.94
CA ILE A 61 -27.06 -37.66 52.41
C ILE A 61 -26.70 -39.12 52.67
N TYR A 62 -25.70 -39.63 51.97
CA TYR A 62 -25.23 -41.02 52.04
C TYR A 62 -23.82 -41.11 52.60
N ASP A 63 -23.52 -42.13 53.41
CA ASP A 63 -22.16 -42.41 53.91
C ASP A 63 -21.42 -43.36 52.96
N LEU A 64 -20.30 -42.88 52.41
CA LEU A 64 -19.48 -43.58 51.43
C LEU A 64 -18.45 -44.51 52.06
N SER A 65 -18.18 -44.42 53.36
CA SER A 65 -17.15 -45.24 54.03
C SER A 65 -17.40 -46.75 53.88
N GLN A 66 -18.67 -47.16 53.82
CA GLN A 66 -19.09 -48.55 53.66
C GLN A 66 -18.82 -49.12 52.26
N LEU A 67 -18.54 -48.31 51.23
CA LEU A 67 -18.20 -48.80 49.88
C LEU A 67 -17.00 -49.75 49.86
N THR A 68 -16.10 -49.62 50.85
CA THR A 68 -14.93 -50.48 51.05
C THR A 68 -15.28 -51.89 51.53
N LEU A 69 -16.46 -52.09 52.13
CA LEU A 69 -16.91 -53.36 52.73
C LEU A 69 -17.65 -54.27 51.74
N ASN A 70 -17.64 -53.91 50.45
CA ASN A 70 -18.26 -54.69 49.36
C ASN A 70 -19.79 -54.92 49.53
N THR A 71 -20.45 -54.03 50.28
CA THR A 71 -21.91 -54.03 50.46
C THR A 71 -22.62 -53.57 49.18
N LYS A 72 -23.75 -54.20 48.84
CA LYS A 72 -24.59 -53.83 47.69
C LYS A 72 -25.58 -52.69 47.97
N LEU A 73 -25.52 -52.10 49.15
CA LEU A 73 -26.45 -51.07 49.61
C LEU A 73 -25.66 -49.88 50.13
N LEU A 74 -25.95 -48.69 49.63
CA LEU A 74 -25.41 -47.44 50.16
C LEU A 74 -26.34 -46.95 51.27
N GLN A 75 -25.82 -46.71 52.47
CA GLN A 75 -26.65 -46.24 53.58
C GLN A 75 -26.91 -44.74 53.46
N GLN A 76 -28.19 -44.38 53.29
CA GLN A 76 -28.64 -43.02 53.55
C GLN A 76 -28.57 -42.77 55.07
N VAL A 77 -27.83 -41.74 55.47
CA VAL A 77 -27.61 -41.37 56.89
C VAL A 77 -28.38 -40.13 57.31
N SER A 78 -28.74 -39.25 56.38
CA SER A 78 -29.59 -38.09 56.66
C SER A 78 -30.32 -37.59 55.39
N SER A 79 -31.14 -36.55 55.54
CA SER A 79 -31.81 -35.84 54.44
C SER A 79 -32.13 -34.40 54.86
N TYR A 80 -31.84 -33.42 53.99
CA TYR A 80 -32.40 -32.07 54.12
C TYR A 80 -33.87 -32.08 53.69
N LYS A 81 -34.75 -31.72 54.62
CA LYS A 81 -36.22 -31.76 54.44
C LYS A 81 -36.78 -30.37 54.14
N ASN A 82 -37.70 -30.32 53.20
CA ASN A 82 -38.38 -29.10 52.75
C ASN A 82 -39.85 -29.47 52.43
N ASN A 83 -40.80 -28.61 52.81
CA ASN A 83 -42.23 -28.86 52.64
C ASN A 83 -42.72 -28.73 51.19
N ASN A 84 -41.93 -28.15 50.28
CA ASN A 84 -42.28 -27.99 48.87
C ASN A 84 -41.00 -27.99 47.99
N PRO A 85 -40.28 -29.13 47.89
CA PRO A 85 -39.04 -29.19 47.13
C PRO A 85 -39.24 -28.76 45.68
N GLN A 86 -38.28 -28.01 45.15
CA GLN A 86 -38.32 -27.45 43.80
C GLN A 86 -37.23 -28.05 42.90
N ARG A 87 -37.28 -27.69 41.62
CA ARG A 87 -36.18 -27.93 40.69
C ARG A 87 -34.89 -27.29 41.22
N ASN A 88 -33.89 -28.13 41.46
CA ASN A 88 -32.48 -27.80 41.58
C ASN A 88 -31.78 -28.13 40.24
N GLU A 89 -30.62 -27.55 39.99
CA GLU A 89 -29.72 -27.83 38.86
C GLU A 89 -28.25 -27.96 39.31
N ASP A 90 -27.89 -27.32 40.42
CA ASP A 90 -26.54 -27.24 40.98
C ASP A 90 -26.53 -26.96 42.49
N ILE A 91 -25.44 -27.39 43.14
CA ILE A 91 -25.21 -27.39 44.59
C ILE A 91 -23.71 -27.27 44.90
N ARG A 92 -23.29 -26.40 45.81
CA ARG A 92 -21.87 -26.20 46.23
C ARG A 92 -21.73 -25.88 47.71
N PHE A 93 -20.71 -26.44 48.35
CA PHE A 93 -20.22 -25.97 49.65
C PHE A 93 -19.35 -24.70 49.49
N SER A 94 -19.25 -23.92 50.56
CA SER A 94 -18.13 -22.99 50.76
C SER A 94 -16.81 -23.75 50.94
N GLN A 95 -15.69 -23.05 50.75
CA GLN A 95 -14.35 -23.63 50.94
C GLN A 95 -14.12 -24.13 52.37
N ASP A 96 -14.80 -23.54 53.37
CA ASP A 96 -14.78 -23.96 54.78
C ASP A 96 -15.94 -24.90 55.19
N GLN A 97 -16.78 -25.30 54.23
CA GLN A 97 -17.97 -26.16 54.36
C GLN A 97 -19.03 -25.72 55.38
N LYS A 98 -18.99 -24.48 55.90
CA LYS A 98 -20.02 -23.94 56.80
C LYS A 98 -21.29 -23.47 56.08
N LEU A 99 -21.18 -23.12 54.79
CA LEU A 99 -22.31 -22.78 53.94
C LEU A 99 -22.46 -23.79 52.81
N LEU A 100 -23.72 -24.07 52.48
CA LEU A 100 -24.12 -24.86 51.33
C LEU A 100 -25.12 -24.02 50.53
N VAL A 101 -24.79 -23.71 49.27
CA VAL A 101 -25.68 -22.98 48.38
C VAL A 101 -26.20 -23.93 47.31
N MET A 102 -27.52 -23.94 47.13
CA MET A 102 -28.18 -24.77 46.12
C MET A 102 -29.18 -23.94 45.30
N THR A 103 -29.24 -24.20 44.00
CA THR A 103 -30.26 -23.63 43.10
C THR A 103 -31.66 -24.14 43.47
N TYR A 104 -32.68 -23.29 43.33
CA TYR A 104 -34.04 -23.59 43.82
C TYR A 104 -35.10 -22.76 43.06
N ALA A 105 -35.83 -23.40 42.15
CA ALA A 105 -36.78 -22.76 41.25
C ALA A 105 -36.17 -21.56 40.48
N GLN A 106 -36.75 -20.36 40.61
CA GLN A 106 -36.19 -19.10 40.10
C GLN A 106 -35.36 -18.41 41.18
N GLY A 107 -34.32 -19.09 41.69
CA GLY A 107 -33.60 -18.62 42.87
C GLY A 107 -32.55 -19.60 43.41
N ILE A 108 -32.09 -19.33 44.63
CA ILE A 108 -31.17 -20.17 45.40
C ILE A 108 -31.66 -20.28 46.86
N GLN A 109 -31.28 -21.36 47.53
CA GLN A 109 -31.32 -21.48 48.99
C GLN A 109 -29.89 -21.39 49.53
N ILE A 110 -29.72 -20.65 50.62
CA ILE A 110 -28.48 -20.60 51.41
C ILE A 110 -28.72 -21.38 52.69
N ILE A 111 -27.85 -22.35 52.97
CA ILE A 111 -28.03 -23.37 54.02
C ILE A 111 -26.78 -23.36 54.92
N ASP A 112 -26.98 -23.38 56.24
CA ASP A 112 -25.94 -23.68 57.23
C ASP A 112 -25.63 -25.18 57.19
N SER A 113 -24.36 -25.50 56.91
CA SER A 113 -23.81 -26.85 56.84
C SER A 113 -22.68 -27.07 57.84
N SER A 114 -22.55 -26.21 58.86
CA SER A 114 -21.60 -26.36 59.97
C SER A 114 -21.76 -27.70 60.72
N ASP A 115 -22.96 -28.30 60.66
CA ASP A 115 -23.20 -29.72 60.91
C ASP A 115 -23.55 -30.40 59.58
N LEU A 116 -22.59 -31.16 59.05
CA LEU A 116 -22.68 -31.83 57.75
C LEU A 116 -23.85 -32.82 57.63
N LEU A 117 -24.44 -33.30 58.74
CA LEU A 117 -25.59 -34.21 58.73
C LEU A 117 -26.92 -33.51 59.07
N ASN A 118 -26.90 -32.25 59.48
CA ASN A 118 -28.05 -31.51 60.02
C ASN A 118 -28.20 -30.12 59.38
N LEU A 119 -28.33 -30.12 58.05
CA LEU A 119 -28.45 -28.94 57.20
C LEU A 119 -29.67 -28.07 57.56
N LYS A 120 -29.47 -26.75 57.71
CA LYS A 120 -30.52 -25.79 58.10
C LYS A 120 -30.63 -24.64 57.11
N LEU A 121 -31.85 -24.30 56.69
CA LEU A 121 -32.09 -23.14 55.83
C LEU A 121 -31.76 -21.82 56.56
N LEU A 122 -30.94 -20.97 55.94
CA LEU A 122 -30.69 -19.59 56.39
C LEU A 122 -31.56 -18.59 55.64
N SER A 123 -31.67 -18.73 54.31
CA SER A 123 -32.50 -17.86 53.46
C SER A 123 -32.88 -18.51 52.12
N GLU A 124 -33.96 -18.02 51.51
CA GLU A 124 -34.23 -18.19 50.08
C GLU A 124 -34.03 -16.85 49.37
N TRP A 125 -33.17 -16.80 48.34
CA TRP A 125 -33.09 -15.64 47.45
C TRP A 125 -33.72 -15.96 46.11
N LYS A 126 -34.53 -15.04 45.56
CA LYS A 126 -35.28 -15.24 44.32
C LYS A 126 -34.83 -14.23 43.27
N VAL A 127 -34.61 -14.72 42.05
CA VAL A 127 -34.34 -13.90 40.87
C VAL A 127 -35.52 -12.93 40.69
N PRO A 128 -35.27 -11.62 40.48
CA PRO A 128 -36.34 -10.65 40.24
C PRO A 128 -37.26 -11.10 39.09
N LEU A 129 -38.58 -11.06 39.30
CA LEU A 129 -39.56 -11.57 38.33
C LEU A 129 -39.44 -10.91 36.94
N GLN A 130 -38.97 -9.67 36.90
CA GLN A 130 -38.67 -8.90 35.69
C GLN A 130 -37.58 -9.54 34.82
N MET A 131 -36.65 -10.30 35.43
CA MET A 131 -35.60 -11.05 34.74
C MET A 131 -36.08 -12.43 34.26
N ASN A 132 -37.13 -13.01 34.87
CA ASN A 132 -37.68 -14.33 34.52
C ASN A 132 -36.62 -15.46 34.36
N GLY A 133 -35.60 -15.44 35.21
CA GLY A 133 -34.42 -16.29 35.11
C GLY A 133 -34.51 -17.57 35.95
N PHE A 134 -34.02 -18.69 35.41
CA PHE A 134 -33.77 -19.93 36.17
C PHE A 134 -32.26 -20.14 36.35
N PRO A 135 -31.74 -20.09 37.59
CA PRO A 135 -30.35 -20.40 37.88
C PRO A 135 -29.95 -21.81 37.45
N ARG A 136 -28.81 -21.91 36.75
CA ARG A 136 -28.20 -23.15 36.27
C ARG A 136 -27.03 -23.60 37.14
N SER A 137 -26.23 -22.66 37.65
CA SER A 137 -25.05 -22.95 38.48
C SER A 137 -24.80 -21.87 39.53
N VAL A 138 -24.09 -22.23 40.59
CA VAL A 138 -23.70 -21.35 41.70
C VAL A 138 -22.23 -21.55 42.07
N GLY A 139 -21.55 -20.48 42.47
CA GLY A 139 -20.21 -20.51 43.06
C GLY A 139 -20.11 -19.53 44.23
N ILE A 140 -19.45 -19.93 45.31
CA ILE A 140 -19.30 -19.15 46.55
C ILE A 140 -17.84 -18.68 46.64
N SER A 141 -17.59 -17.39 46.86
CA SER A 141 -16.22 -16.88 47.01
C SER A 141 -15.52 -17.50 48.24
N SER A 142 -14.20 -17.65 48.16
CA SER A 142 -13.35 -18.21 49.23
C SER A 142 -13.51 -17.53 50.61
N ASN A 143 -13.91 -16.26 50.62
CA ASN A 143 -14.18 -15.46 51.82
C ASN A 143 -15.64 -15.49 52.31
N ASN A 144 -16.52 -16.29 51.70
CA ASN A 144 -17.96 -16.40 52.01
C ASN A 144 -18.77 -15.09 51.94
N GLN A 145 -18.27 -14.02 51.30
CA GLN A 145 -19.01 -12.77 51.13
C GLN A 145 -19.88 -12.73 49.85
N TRP A 146 -19.57 -13.54 48.84
CA TRP A 146 -20.19 -13.45 47.51
C TRP A 146 -20.71 -14.80 47.00
N VAL A 147 -21.90 -14.78 46.39
CA VAL A 147 -22.37 -15.87 45.51
C VAL A 147 -22.48 -15.34 44.08
N LEU A 148 -21.80 -16.04 43.18
CA LEU A 148 -21.95 -15.89 41.73
C LEU A 148 -23.00 -16.90 41.24
N ILE A 149 -23.97 -16.42 40.45
CA ILE A 149 -25.08 -17.25 39.96
C ILE A 149 -25.10 -17.19 38.43
N GLY A 150 -24.90 -18.34 37.77
CA GLY A 150 -25.11 -18.49 36.32
C GLY A 150 -26.58 -18.72 36.01
N VAL A 151 -27.17 -17.88 35.15
CA VAL A 151 -28.61 -17.90 34.81
C VAL A 151 -28.77 -18.10 33.30
N ARG A 152 -28.70 -19.37 32.88
CA ARG A 152 -28.73 -19.77 31.46
C ARG A 152 -29.89 -19.18 30.67
N SER A 153 -31.11 -19.20 31.21
CA SER A 153 -32.33 -18.90 30.44
C SER A 153 -32.44 -17.46 29.91
N ILE A 154 -31.54 -16.57 30.35
CA ILE A 154 -31.46 -15.16 29.95
C ILE A 154 -30.02 -14.71 29.64
N GLY A 155 -29.04 -15.62 29.65
CA GLY A 155 -27.64 -15.28 29.41
C GLY A 155 -27.08 -14.28 30.43
N MET A 156 -27.17 -14.57 31.74
CA MET A 156 -26.65 -13.65 32.76
C MET A 156 -25.81 -14.32 33.85
N TYR A 157 -24.86 -13.56 34.40
CA TYR A 157 -24.22 -13.82 35.68
C TYR A 157 -24.67 -12.77 36.71
N LEU A 158 -25.11 -13.22 37.88
CA LEU A 158 -25.56 -12.35 38.98
C LEU A 158 -24.57 -12.42 40.16
N VAL A 159 -24.33 -11.29 40.83
CA VAL A 159 -23.48 -11.19 42.03
C VAL A 159 -24.33 -10.84 43.23
N LEU A 160 -24.35 -11.75 44.21
CA LEU A 160 -25.11 -11.65 45.44
C LEU A 160 -24.15 -11.44 46.62
N ASN A 161 -24.31 -10.36 47.39
CA ASN A 161 -23.67 -10.23 48.70
C ASN A 161 -24.39 -11.16 49.68
N ILE A 162 -23.62 -11.98 50.41
CA ILE A 162 -24.08 -12.93 51.43
C ILE A 162 -23.31 -12.79 52.76
N GLU A 163 -22.71 -11.62 53.02
CA GLU A 163 -22.01 -11.29 54.27
C GLU A 163 -22.93 -11.40 55.50
N ASP A 164 -24.23 -11.11 55.34
CA ASP A 164 -25.29 -11.75 56.11
C ASP A 164 -26.00 -12.81 55.24
N PRO A 165 -25.72 -14.11 55.43
CA PRO A 165 -26.33 -15.18 54.62
C PRO A 165 -27.83 -15.39 54.91
N LYS A 166 -28.41 -14.67 55.89
CA LYS A 166 -29.88 -14.62 56.10
C LYS A 166 -30.55 -13.51 55.30
N ASN A 167 -29.82 -12.46 54.91
CA ASN A 167 -30.32 -11.30 54.17
C ASN A 167 -29.51 -11.06 52.88
N PRO A 168 -29.50 -12.00 51.92
CA PRO A 168 -28.75 -11.88 50.67
C PRO A 168 -29.24 -10.73 49.76
N ILE A 169 -28.30 -9.92 49.25
CA ILE A 169 -28.60 -8.71 48.44
C ILE A 169 -27.94 -8.81 47.06
N LEU A 170 -28.72 -8.61 45.99
CA LEU A 170 -28.20 -8.51 44.62
C LEU A 170 -27.43 -7.19 44.46
N GLN A 171 -26.12 -7.28 44.20
CA GLN A 171 -25.25 -6.10 44.05
C GLN A 171 -24.87 -5.82 42.59
N ASN A 172 -24.81 -6.83 41.72
CA ASN A 172 -24.46 -6.64 40.31
C ASN A 172 -25.06 -7.73 39.41
N SER A 173 -25.15 -7.44 38.11
CA SER A 173 -25.62 -8.36 37.08
C SER A 173 -24.93 -8.07 35.74
N PHE A 174 -24.29 -9.09 35.16
CA PHE A 174 -23.59 -9.04 33.88
C PHE A 174 -24.36 -9.84 32.83
N SER A 175 -24.60 -9.22 31.66
CA SER A 175 -25.24 -9.87 30.51
C SER A 175 -24.19 -10.50 29.60
N THR A 176 -24.49 -11.67 29.07
CA THR A 176 -23.59 -12.54 28.30
C THR A 176 -24.41 -13.47 27.39
N GLN A 177 -23.77 -14.38 26.66
CA GLN A 177 -24.48 -15.27 25.73
C GLN A 177 -24.85 -16.65 26.33
N GLY A 178 -24.34 -17.04 27.50
CA GLY A 178 -24.81 -18.26 28.16
C GLY A 178 -24.24 -18.53 29.54
N GLY A 179 -24.88 -18.04 30.61
CA GLY A 179 -24.46 -18.30 31.99
C GLY A 179 -24.68 -19.74 32.45
N GLU A 180 -23.82 -20.67 32.04
CA GLU A 180 -23.91 -22.11 32.34
C GLU A 180 -23.28 -22.46 33.69
N GLN A 181 -21.95 -22.40 33.83
CA GLN A 181 -21.25 -22.92 35.01
C GLN A 181 -20.30 -21.89 35.62
N VAL A 182 -20.35 -21.76 36.96
CA VAL A 182 -19.33 -21.08 37.75
C VAL A 182 -18.44 -22.14 38.42
N VAL A 183 -17.13 -22.02 38.26
CA VAL A 183 -16.12 -22.78 39.01
C VAL A 183 -15.20 -21.79 39.71
N ILE A 184 -15.25 -21.73 41.04
CA ILE A 184 -14.37 -20.90 41.84
C ILE A 184 -13.00 -21.59 41.91
N SER A 185 -11.91 -20.82 41.79
CA SER A 185 -10.55 -21.34 41.95
C SER A 185 -10.26 -21.70 43.41
N GLU A 186 -9.55 -22.80 43.64
CA GLU A 186 -9.09 -23.20 44.98
C GLU A 186 -7.72 -22.60 45.32
N ILE A 187 -6.99 -22.11 44.29
CA ILE A 187 -5.58 -21.68 44.37
C ILE A 187 -5.43 -20.16 44.25
N TYR A 188 -6.35 -19.48 43.57
CA TYR A 188 -6.27 -18.06 43.20
C TYR A 188 -7.60 -17.34 43.49
N ASN A 189 -7.59 -16.01 43.60
CA ASN A 189 -8.80 -15.20 43.78
C ASN A 189 -9.55 -14.96 42.44
N ILE A 190 -9.86 -16.03 41.71
CA ILE A 190 -10.50 -15.99 40.39
C ILE A 190 -11.63 -17.02 40.29
N ALA A 191 -12.48 -16.87 39.27
CA ALA A 191 -13.47 -17.87 38.89
C ALA A 191 -13.40 -18.14 37.37
N TYR A 192 -13.66 -19.38 37.00
CA TYR A 192 -13.82 -19.80 35.62
C TYR A 192 -15.31 -19.88 35.30
N LEU A 193 -15.70 -19.26 34.19
CA LEU A 193 -17.07 -19.17 33.72
C LEU A 193 -17.18 -19.92 32.38
N CYS A 194 -17.95 -21.01 32.34
CA CYS A 194 -18.39 -21.59 31.07
C CYS A 194 -19.59 -20.77 30.58
N ASP A 195 -19.40 -20.10 29.45
CA ASP A 195 -20.21 -18.95 29.05
C ASP A 195 -20.98 -19.19 27.74
N GLY A 196 -21.41 -20.44 27.52
CA GLY A 196 -22.16 -20.87 26.34
C GLY A 196 -21.38 -20.61 25.05
N SER A 197 -21.99 -19.89 24.10
CA SER A 197 -21.33 -19.46 22.85
C SER A 197 -20.21 -18.43 23.04
N SER A 198 -20.05 -17.84 24.24
CA SER A 198 -18.94 -16.95 24.59
C SER A 198 -17.72 -17.69 25.16
N GLY A 199 -17.71 -19.03 25.11
CA GLY A 199 -16.57 -19.89 25.44
C GLY A 199 -16.23 -19.93 26.93
N LEU A 200 -14.94 -19.86 27.26
CA LEU A 200 -14.46 -19.76 28.64
C LEU A 200 -14.09 -18.30 28.96
N ALA A 201 -14.53 -17.80 30.11
CA ALA A 201 -14.00 -16.56 30.69
C ALA A 201 -13.33 -16.81 32.05
N ILE A 202 -12.32 -15.99 32.36
CA ILE A 202 -11.66 -15.95 33.66
C ILE A 202 -12.02 -14.62 34.33
N LEU A 203 -12.68 -14.69 35.48
CA LEU A 203 -13.18 -13.57 36.27
C LEU A 203 -12.24 -13.32 37.46
N ASP A 204 -11.90 -12.06 37.71
CA ASP A 204 -11.30 -11.65 39.00
C ASP A 204 -12.39 -11.60 40.09
N VAL A 205 -12.24 -12.44 41.12
CA VAL A 205 -13.17 -12.50 42.26
C VAL A 205 -12.83 -11.43 43.30
N SER A 206 -11.61 -10.88 43.30
CA SER A 206 -11.23 -9.78 44.20
C SER A 206 -11.81 -8.42 43.80
N SER A 207 -12.24 -8.26 42.54
CA SER A 207 -12.99 -7.08 42.04
C SER A 207 -14.47 -7.05 42.47
N LEU A 208 -15.02 -8.11 43.06
CA LEU A 208 -16.46 -8.18 43.36
C LEU A 208 -16.88 -7.08 44.37
N PRO A 209 -18.04 -6.42 44.17
CA PRO A 209 -19.13 -6.82 43.28
C PRO A 209 -18.97 -6.48 41.79
N GLN A 210 -17.92 -5.78 41.37
CA GLN A 210 -17.70 -5.50 39.95
C GLN A 210 -17.20 -6.76 39.21
N ILE A 211 -17.90 -7.14 38.14
CA ILE A 211 -17.52 -8.27 37.29
C ILE A 211 -16.40 -7.81 36.35
N ASN A 212 -15.17 -8.23 36.66
CA ASN A 212 -13.95 -7.88 35.94
C ASN A 212 -13.36 -9.11 35.24
N ILE A 213 -13.59 -9.25 33.93
CA ILE A 213 -13.12 -10.39 33.14
C ILE A 213 -11.65 -10.18 32.75
N ILE A 214 -10.77 -10.98 33.35
CA ILE A 214 -9.31 -10.99 33.11
C ILE A 214 -9.00 -11.41 31.67
N SER A 215 -9.68 -12.44 31.17
CA SER A 215 -9.53 -12.96 29.82
C SER A 215 -10.76 -13.78 29.38
N ARG A 216 -10.90 -13.96 28.07
CA ARG A 216 -11.92 -14.80 27.45
C ARG A 216 -11.31 -15.52 26.24
N ILE A 217 -11.68 -16.78 26.03
CA ILE A 217 -11.30 -17.57 24.85
C ILE A 217 -12.53 -18.26 24.28
N SER A 218 -12.70 -18.16 22.96
CA SER A 218 -13.75 -18.88 22.23
C SER A 218 -13.47 -20.37 22.21
N ILE A 219 -14.53 -21.16 22.41
CA ILE A 219 -14.54 -22.61 22.34
C ILE A 219 -15.60 -22.99 21.29
N ASP A 220 -15.42 -24.11 20.60
CA ASP A 220 -16.40 -24.57 19.62
C ASP A 220 -17.70 -24.96 20.34
N GLY A 221 -18.85 -24.61 19.75
CA GLY A 221 -20.16 -24.96 20.27
C GLY A 221 -20.60 -24.10 21.45
N TRP A 222 -21.30 -24.76 22.36
CA TRP A 222 -21.82 -24.17 23.58
C TRP A 222 -21.05 -24.73 24.78
N ALA A 223 -20.11 -23.95 25.33
CA ALA A 223 -19.28 -24.34 26.47
C ALA A 223 -20.16 -24.50 27.72
N ASN A 224 -20.37 -25.74 28.16
CA ASN A 224 -21.40 -26.08 29.15
C ASN A 224 -20.84 -26.63 30.48
N HIS A 225 -19.62 -27.18 30.47
CA HIS A 225 -18.96 -27.67 31.67
C HIS A 225 -17.43 -27.50 31.58
N CYS A 226 -16.80 -26.99 32.63
CA CYS A 226 -15.37 -26.75 32.72
C CYS A 226 -14.80 -27.41 33.98
N ASN A 227 -13.66 -28.09 33.86
CA ASN A 227 -12.88 -28.56 35.00
C ASN A 227 -11.43 -28.09 34.90
N PRO A 228 -10.91 -27.32 35.88
CA PRO A 228 -9.48 -27.06 35.94
C PRO A 228 -8.73 -28.34 36.31
N ILE A 229 -7.53 -28.52 35.74
CA ILE A 229 -6.65 -29.68 35.95
C ILE A 229 -5.21 -29.22 36.19
N GLN A 230 -4.39 -30.09 36.79
CA GLN A 230 -2.95 -29.88 37.01
C GLN A 230 -2.61 -28.52 37.66
N LYS A 231 -3.15 -28.28 38.86
CA LYS A 231 -3.01 -27.00 39.61
C LYS A 231 -3.55 -25.78 38.84
N GLU A 232 -4.64 -25.97 38.10
CA GLU A 232 -5.27 -24.93 37.28
C GLU A 232 -4.35 -24.31 36.22
N ASN A 233 -3.41 -25.11 35.69
CA ASN A 233 -2.63 -24.74 34.49
C ASN A 233 -3.37 -25.07 33.19
N TYR A 234 -4.31 -26.02 33.22
CA TYR A 234 -5.16 -26.35 32.09
C TYR A 234 -6.62 -26.44 32.51
N MET A 235 -7.52 -26.29 31.52
CA MET A 235 -8.96 -26.37 31.66
C MET A 235 -9.52 -27.38 30.66
N LEU A 236 -10.29 -28.36 31.15
CA LEU A 236 -10.94 -29.39 30.35
C LEU A 236 -12.42 -29.05 30.18
N ILE A 237 -12.80 -28.69 28.96
CA ILE A 237 -14.12 -28.13 28.63
C ILE A 237 -14.94 -29.13 27.84
N SER A 238 -16.20 -29.29 28.23
CA SER A 238 -17.26 -29.95 27.46
C SER A 238 -18.04 -28.92 26.66
N SER A 239 -18.33 -29.28 25.40
CA SER A 239 -19.18 -28.50 24.50
C SER A 239 -20.42 -29.27 24.06
N MET A 240 -21.53 -28.55 23.93
CA MET A 240 -22.75 -28.97 23.25
C MET A 240 -22.89 -28.27 21.89
N ASP A 241 -23.97 -28.59 21.17
CA ASP A 241 -24.29 -28.18 19.79
C ASP A 241 -23.27 -28.67 18.74
N TYR A 242 -22.05 -28.12 18.71
CA TYR A 242 -20.99 -28.53 17.79
C TYR A 242 -19.61 -28.56 18.47
N GLY A 243 -18.87 -29.66 18.32
CA GLY A 243 -17.70 -29.94 19.16
C GLY A 243 -18.06 -30.80 20.37
N MET A 244 -17.04 -31.27 21.11
CA MET A 244 -17.23 -32.25 22.18
C MET A 244 -16.31 -32.00 23.38
N ILE A 245 -14.98 -32.13 23.23
CA ILE A 245 -14.02 -31.91 24.32
C ILE A 245 -12.94 -30.95 23.84
N THR A 246 -12.65 -29.91 24.64
CA THR A 246 -11.57 -28.95 24.38
C THR A 246 -10.64 -28.85 25.58
N LEU A 247 -9.33 -28.98 25.36
CA LEU A 247 -8.29 -28.70 26.34
C LEU A 247 -7.72 -27.31 26.09
N VAL A 248 -7.71 -26.47 27.13
CA VAL A 248 -7.19 -25.09 27.08
C VAL A 248 -6.04 -24.97 28.07
N ASN A 249 -4.90 -24.44 27.65
CA ASN A 249 -3.86 -23.94 28.57
C ASN A 249 -4.32 -22.60 29.13
N ILE A 250 -4.39 -22.53 30.47
CA ILE A 250 -4.74 -21.35 31.25
C ILE A 250 -3.62 -20.95 32.23
N GLN A 251 -2.41 -21.51 32.10
CA GLN A 251 -1.24 -21.18 32.92
C GLN A 251 -0.97 -19.68 32.89
N ASN A 252 -0.97 -19.07 31.71
CA ASN A 252 -1.12 -17.62 31.58
C ASN A 252 -2.61 -17.23 31.64
N LYS A 253 -3.04 -16.73 32.80
CA LYS A 253 -4.44 -16.34 33.06
C LYS A 253 -4.93 -15.14 32.23
N THR A 254 -4.04 -14.33 31.64
CA THR A 254 -4.43 -13.20 30.76
C THR A 254 -4.47 -13.58 29.28
N ASN A 255 -3.76 -14.64 28.87
CA ASN A 255 -3.75 -15.14 27.50
C ASN A 255 -3.87 -16.68 27.47
N PRO A 256 -5.07 -17.22 27.75
CA PRO A 256 -5.33 -18.65 27.58
C PRO A 256 -5.31 -19.06 26.10
N ILE A 257 -4.95 -20.31 25.81
CA ILE A 257 -4.77 -20.85 24.45
C ILE A 257 -5.41 -22.24 24.34
N VAL A 258 -6.19 -22.51 23.28
CA VAL A 258 -6.69 -23.86 23.01
C VAL A 258 -5.51 -24.76 22.62
N TYR A 259 -5.27 -25.81 23.42
CA TYR A 259 -4.18 -26.76 23.23
C TYR A 259 -4.57 -27.94 22.34
N SER A 260 -5.77 -28.50 22.55
CA SER A 260 -6.28 -29.57 21.70
C SER A 260 -7.80 -29.62 21.71
N LYS A 261 -8.35 -30.20 20.65
CA LYS A 261 -9.78 -30.49 20.49
C LYS A 261 -9.95 -31.96 20.18
N TYR A 262 -10.99 -32.56 20.74
CA TYR A 262 -11.48 -33.87 20.35
C TYR A 262 -12.95 -33.77 20.01
N VAL A 263 -13.32 -34.26 18.84
CA VAL A 263 -14.69 -34.35 18.32
C VAL A 263 -14.81 -35.69 17.60
N GLN A 264 -15.92 -36.38 17.78
CA GLN A 264 -16.26 -37.55 16.99
C GLN A 264 -17.71 -37.40 16.50
N ASP A 265 -17.93 -37.58 15.20
CA ASP A 265 -19.26 -37.55 14.56
C ASP A 265 -20.08 -36.31 15.02
N GLU A 266 -21.39 -36.46 15.26
CA GLU A 266 -22.24 -35.44 15.89
C GLU A 266 -22.32 -35.63 17.43
N GLN A 267 -21.27 -36.17 18.06
CA GLN A 267 -21.27 -36.39 19.52
C GLN A 267 -20.97 -35.10 20.28
N GLN A 268 -21.75 -34.87 21.32
CA GLN A 268 -21.59 -33.74 22.24
C GLN A 268 -21.07 -34.23 23.58
N SER A 269 -20.49 -33.35 24.39
CA SER A 269 -20.15 -33.63 25.79
C SER A 269 -21.07 -32.84 26.71
N PHE A 270 -21.77 -33.52 27.61
CA PHE A 270 -22.61 -32.86 28.63
C PHE A 270 -21.84 -32.56 29.92
N GLY A 271 -20.69 -33.20 30.11
CA GLY A 271 -19.84 -33.06 31.28
C GLY A 271 -18.63 -33.97 31.19
N ASN A 272 -17.59 -33.63 31.94
CA ASN A 272 -16.35 -34.38 32.00
C ASN A 272 -15.85 -34.54 33.45
N CYS A 273 -14.94 -35.49 33.68
CA CYS A 273 -14.20 -35.66 34.93
C CYS A 273 -12.90 -36.46 34.66
N TYR A 274 -12.08 -36.69 35.70
CA TYR A 274 -10.76 -37.33 35.54
C TYR A 274 -10.32 -38.05 36.82
N PHE A 275 -9.38 -38.98 36.70
CA PHE A 275 -8.67 -39.55 37.86
C PHE A 275 -7.63 -38.57 38.41
N SER A 276 -7.46 -38.54 39.73
CA SER A 276 -6.50 -37.65 40.43
C SER A 276 -5.03 -37.89 40.08
N ASP A 277 -4.70 -39.03 39.47
CA ASP A 277 -3.37 -39.35 38.93
C ASP A 277 -3.16 -38.84 37.49
N TYR A 278 -4.18 -38.26 36.85
CA TYR A 278 -4.23 -37.85 35.44
C TYR A 278 -3.90 -38.97 34.43
N SER A 279 -4.14 -40.24 34.79
CA SER A 279 -4.03 -41.37 33.86
C SER A 279 -5.13 -41.32 32.79
N TYR A 280 -6.38 -41.16 33.22
CA TYR A 280 -7.56 -41.11 32.33
C TYR A 280 -8.53 -39.99 32.70
N GLY A 281 -9.12 -39.43 31.63
CA GLY A 281 -10.27 -38.55 31.66
C GLY A 281 -11.51 -39.27 31.14
N PHE A 282 -12.67 -38.74 31.48
CA PHE A 282 -13.98 -39.26 31.11
C PHE A 282 -14.86 -38.13 30.59
N SER A 283 -15.66 -38.41 29.56
CA SER A 283 -16.67 -37.51 29.00
C SER A 283 -18.00 -38.25 28.90
N VAL A 284 -19.10 -37.57 29.23
CA VAL A 284 -20.47 -38.07 29.07
C VAL A 284 -21.07 -37.50 27.79
N SER A 285 -21.58 -38.36 26.93
CA SER A 285 -22.24 -38.01 25.66
C SER A 285 -23.65 -38.59 25.57
N GLN A 286 -24.39 -38.26 24.52
CA GLN A 286 -25.67 -38.92 24.22
C GLN A 286 -25.53 -40.43 23.88
N PHE A 287 -24.31 -40.91 23.65
CA PHE A 287 -23.97 -42.32 23.45
C PHE A 287 -23.33 -42.97 24.69
N GLY A 288 -23.36 -42.30 25.84
CA GLY A 288 -22.83 -42.78 27.11
C GLY A 288 -21.41 -42.30 27.44
N LEU A 289 -20.70 -43.07 28.27
CA LEU A 289 -19.41 -42.72 28.85
C LEU A 289 -18.24 -43.04 27.90
N ARG A 290 -17.42 -42.04 27.60
CA ARG A 290 -16.15 -42.16 26.87
C ARG A 290 -14.97 -41.95 27.81
N ALA A 291 -14.12 -42.97 27.95
CA ALA A 291 -12.82 -42.84 28.60
C ALA A 291 -11.74 -42.48 27.57
N PHE A 292 -10.78 -41.65 27.94
CA PHE A 292 -9.62 -41.27 27.12
C PHE A 292 -8.38 -41.10 28.00
N PRO A 293 -7.17 -41.47 27.53
CA PRO A 293 -5.94 -41.24 28.29
C PRO A 293 -5.67 -39.73 28.38
N MET A 294 -5.31 -39.25 29.57
CA MET A 294 -4.88 -37.85 29.78
C MET A 294 -3.35 -37.72 29.82
N THR A 295 -2.63 -38.83 29.95
CA THR A 295 -1.18 -38.92 29.85
C THR A 295 -0.80 -40.13 28.99
N SER A 296 0.32 -40.02 28.24
CA SER A 296 0.88 -41.15 27.51
C SER A 296 1.52 -42.15 28.49
N GLN A 297 1.21 -43.44 28.29
CA GLN A 297 1.75 -44.51 29.12
C GLN A 297 3.22 -44.84 28.77
N ILE A 298 3.67 -44.52 27.56
CA ILE A 298 5.10 -44.58 27.18
C ILE A 298 5.66 -43.17 27.23
N LYS A 299 6.55 -42.91 28.19
CA LYS A 299 7.20 -41.60 28.34
C LYS A 299 8.36 -41.49 27.34
N ILE A 300 8.48 -40.32 26.71
CA ILE A 300 9.65 -39.96 25.90
C ILE A 300 10.37 -38.82 26.62
N HIS A 301 11.69 -38.93 26.75
CA HIS A 301 12.54 -37.81 27.06
C HIS A 301 13.00 -37.15 25.76
N SER A 302 12.74 -35.85 25.64
CA SER A 302 13.17 -34.98 24.57
C SER A 302 14.35 -34.12 25.01
N SER A 303 15.40 -34.05 24.20
CA SER A 303 16.51 -33.10 24.38
C SER A 303 16.70 -32.27 23.10
N PHE A 304 16.56 -30.95 23.22
CA PHE A 304 16.82 -30.00 22.14
C PHE A 304 18.30 -29.60 22.14
N ILE A 305 19.02 -29.92 21.08
CA ILE A 305 20.45 -29.67 20.92
C ILE A 305 20.67 -28.68 19.78
N ASP A 306 21.25 -27.51 20.07
CA ASP A 306 21.65 -26.55 19.05
C ASP A 306 22.88 -27.06 18.28
N ILE A 307 22.71 -27.25 16.97
CA ILE A 307 23.75 -27.64 16.01
C ILE A 307 23.95 -26.56 14.92
N THR A 308 23.62 -25.30 15.24
CA THR A 308 23.72 -24.16 14.31
C THR A 308 25.19 -23.81 14.05
N GLY A 309 25.70 -24.25 12.90
CA GLY A 309 27.05 -23.98 12.43
C GLY A 309 28.06 -25.09 12.78
N SER A 310 28.97 -25.38 11.84
CA SER A 310 29.89 -26.53 11.88
C SER A 310 30.89 -26.53 13.05
N ASP A 311 31.24 -25.36 13.56
CA ASP A 311 32.30 -25.17 14.57
C ASP A 311 31.74 -24.75 15.94
N SER A 312 30.42 -24.78 16.11
CA SER A 312 29.73 -24.42 17.36
C SER A 312 29.85 -25.54 18.41
N PRO A 313 30.12 -25.23 19.69
CA PRO A 313 30.06 -26.24 20.75
C PRO A 313 28.61 -26.67 20.99
N ILE A 314 28.40 -27.99 21.06
CA ILE A 314 27.09 -28.64 21.31
C ILE A 314 26.41 -27.97 22.51
N ARG A 315 25.24 -27.36 22.30
CA ARG A 315 24.55 -26.56 23.32
C ARG A 315 23.11 -27.04 23.52
N LEU A 316 22.85 -27.57 24.71
CA LEU A 316 21.52 -28.06 25.09
C LEU A 316 20.60 -26.88 25.46
N ILE A 317 19.43 -26.81 24.83
CA ILE A 317 18.42 -25.76 25.02
C ILE A 317 17.47 -26.16 26.15
N GLN A 318 17.40 -25.36 27.21
CA GLN A 318 16.61 -25.67 28.42
C GLN A 318 15.18 -25.09 28.41
N ASN A 319 14.90 -24.09 27.58
CA ASN A 319 13.64 -23.33 27.62
C ASN A 319 12.69 -23.64 26.44
N GLU A 320 13.03 -24.60 25.58
CA GLU A 320 12.24 -25.03 24.40
C GLU A 320 11.91 -23.91 23.39
N LEU A 321 12.41 -22.68 23.59
CA LEU A 321 12.26 -21.51 22.74
C LEU A 321 13.38 -21.44 21.70
N LEU A 322 13.02 -21.67 20.44
CA LEU A 322 13.89 -21.67 19.28
C LEU A 322 13.73 -20.38 18.46
N GLN A 323 14.69 -20.08 17.58
CA GLN A 323 14.69 -18.87 16.75
C GLN A 323 14.96 -19.19 15.28
N VAL A 324 14.34 -18.44 14.38
CA VAL A 324 14.49 -18.62 12.92
C VAL A 324 15.96 -18.57 12.49
N GLY A 325 16.39 -19.54 11.69
CA GLY A 325 17.77 -19.70 11.25
C GLY A 325 18.63 -20.60 12.14
N GLN A 326 18.14 -21.06 13.30
CA GLN A 326 18.78 -22.16 14.02
C GLN A 326 18.54 -23.51 13.34
N VAL A 327 19.48 -24.43 13.51
CA VAL A 327 19.30 -25.85 13.20
C VAL A 327 19.45 -26.64 14.49
N ILE A 328 18.40 -27.37 14.87
CA ILE A 328 18.28 -28.05 16.16
C ILE A 328 18.11 -29.56 15.93
N GLU A 329 18.87 -30.37 16.65
CA GLU A 329 18.63 -31.80 16.77
C GLU A 329 17.80 -32.07 18.02
N LEU A 330 16.54 -32.49 17.83
CA LEU A 330 15.66 -32.96 18.89
C LEU A 330 15.81 -34.47 19.03
N GLN A 331 16.60 -34.91 20.01
CA GLN A 331 16.82 -36.33 20.30
C GLN A 331 15.63 -36.90 21.10
N LEU A 332 15.12 -38.06 20.67
CA LEU A 332 13.96 -38.72 21.29
C LEU A 332 14.37 -40.05 21.94
N LEU A 333 14.38 -40.09 23.27
CA LEU A 333 14.68 -41.29 24.05
C LEU A 333 13.41 -41.83 24.72
N MET A 334 12.94 -43.00 24.31
CA MET A 334 11.88 -43.71 25.05
C MET A 334 12.39 -44.11 26.44
N LEU A 335 11.65 -43.74 27.48
CA LEU A 335 11.93 -44.13 28.86
C LEU A 335 11.14 -45.40 29.19
N TYR A 336 11.83 -46.41 29.72
CA TYR A 336 11.27 -47.73 30.02
C TYR A 336 10.59 -48.41 28.82
N PRO A 337 11.22 -48.46 27.62
CA PRO A 337 10.63 -49.12 26.46
C PRO A 337 10.47 -50.63 26.73
N THR A 338 9.35 -51.20 26.31
CA THR A 338 9.23 -52.66 26.20
C THR A 338 10.03 -53.14 24.99
N GLU A 339 10.55 -54.36 25.07
CA GLU A 339 11.34 -54.97 24.00
C GLU A 339 10.58 -54.94 22.66
N GLY A 340 11.27 -54.54 21.58
CA GLY A 340 10.70 -54.37 20.24
C GLY A 340 9.84 -53.11 20.01
N SER A 341 9.60 -52.27 21.03
CA SER A 341 8.93 -50.97 20.82
C SER A 341 9.79 -50.02 19.98
N LEU A 342 9.16 -49.34 19.02
CA LEU A 342 9.82 -48.37 18.15
C LEU A 342 9.04 -47.05 18.05
N ILE A 343 9.76 -45.93 17.95
CA ILE A 343 9.19 -44.69 17.40
C ILE A 343 8.94 -44.96 15.91
N THR A 344 7.66 -45.03 15.54
CA THR A 344 7.25 -45.41 14.19
C THR A 344 7.11 -44.22 13.26
N ASN A 345 6.66 -43.07 13.77
CA ASN A 345 6.51 -41.82 13.02
C ASN A 345 6.55 -40.58 13.93
N VAL A 346 6.67 -39.38 13.35
CA VAL A 346 6.43 -38.10 14.02
C VAL A 346 5.55 -37.23 13.14
N PHE A 347 4.47 -36.68 13.70
CA PHE A 347 3.54 -35.78 13.03
C PHE A 347 3.74 -34.33 13.49
N TYR A 348 3.34 -33.36 12.66
CA TYR A 348 3.22 -31.96 13.06
C TYR A 348 1.75 -31.68 13.40
N TYR A 349 1.46 -31.17 14.60
CA TYR A 349 0.11 -30.90 15.06
C TYR A 349 -0.22 -29.43 14.92
N ASP A 350 -1.14 -29.13 14.00
CA ASP A 350 -1.56 -27.78 13.63
C ASP A 350 -3.04 -27.78 13.21
N ASN A 351 -3.72 -26.65 13.39
CA ASN A 351 -5.17 -26.50 13.15
C ASN A 351 -6.01 -27.63 13.80
N PHE A 352 -5.54 -28.10 14.96
CA PHE A 352 -6.07 -29.22 15.74
C PHE A 352 -6.04 -30.61 15.07
N GLN A 353 -5.23 -30.79 14.01
CA GLN A 353 -5.09 -32.04 13.26
C GLN A 353 -3.63 -32.53 13.24
N MET A 354 -3.44 -33.85 13.11
CA MET A 354 -2.11 -34.46 12.92
C MET A 354 -1.75 -34.48 11.43
N ASN A 355 -0.82 -33.61 11.04
CA ASN A 355 -0.35 -33.45 9.67
C ASN A 355 1.04 -34.07 9.47
N GLN A 356 1.46 -34.19 8.21
CA GLN A 356 2.85 -34.51 7.87
C GLN A 356 3.78 -33.40 8.34
N LEU A 357 5.05 -33.73 8.57
CA LEU A 357 6.08 -32.75 8.96
C LEU A 357 6.23 -31.67 7.86
N PRO A 358 6.33 -30.38 8.21
CA PRO A 358 6.62 -29.33 7.24
C PRO A 358 8.06 -29.46 6.74
N TYR A 359 8.37 -28.84 5.60
CA TYR A 359 9.66 -28.98 4.90
C TYR A 359 10.91 -28.62 5.74
N TRP A 360 10.73 -27.86 6.83
CA TRP A 360 11.79 -27.45 7.76
C TRP A 360 11.99 -28.41 8.94
N ILE A 361 11.24 -29.51 9.01
CA ILE A 361 11.37 -30.57 10.02
C ILE A 361 11.55 -31.94 9.33
N THR A 362 12.55 -32.71 9.75
CA THR A 362 12.82 -34.07 9.23
C THR A 362 13.05 -35.07 10.36
N PHE A 363 12.26 -36.14 10.41
CA PHE A 363 12.46 -37.25 11.36
C PHE A 363 13.45 -38.28 10.80
N VAL A 364 14.57 -38.47 11.49
CA VAL A 364 15.66 -39.40 11.13
C VAL A 364 15.55 -40.66 11.99
N LYS A 365 14.72 -41.60 11.53
CA LYS A 365 14.35 -42.83 12.28
C LYS A 365 15.54 -43.70 12.71
N SER A 366 16.64 -43.71 11.96
CA SER A 366 17.85 -44.50 12.29
C SER A 366 18.55 -44.05 13.58
N ILE A 367 18.33 -42.81 14.04
CA ILE A 367 18.89 -42.25 15.27
C ILE A 367 17.81 -41.69 16.21
N ASN A 368 16.53 -42.03 15.98
CA ASN A 368 15.37 -41.55 16.75
C ASN A 368 15.40 -40.03 17.01
N SER A 369 15.81 -39.23 16.04
CA SER A 369 16.00 -37.78 16.23
C SER A 369 15.29 -36.97 15.14
N VAL A 370 14.82 -35.79 15.50
CA VAL A 370 14.11 -34.86 14.60
C VAL A 370 15.01 -33.65 14.36
N ILE A 371 15.39 -33.42 13.11
CA ILE A 371 16.14 -32.23 12.72
C ILE A 371 15.15 -31.11 12.42
N ILE A 372 15.30 -29.97 13.09
CA ILE A 372 14.44 -28.79 13.01
C ILE A 372 15.29 -27.61 12.51
N SER A 373 15.13 -27.26 11.24
CA SER A 373 15.81 -26.13 10.59
C SER A 373 14.91 -24.90 10.63
N VAL A 374 14.82 -24.25 11.80
CA VAL A 374 13.75 -23.31 12.18
C VAL A 374 13.51 -22.24 11.11
N ASP A 375 12.41 -22.35 10.39
CA ASP A 375 12.02 -21.44 9.31
C ASP A 375 10.99 -20.41 9.81
N LYS A 376 10.89 -19.26 9.12
CA LYS A 376 9.88 -18.23 9.41
C LYS A 376 8.43 -18.72 9.34
N SER A 377 8.14 -19.81 8.63
CA SER A 377 6.82 -20.45 8.61
C SER A 377 6.44 -21.18 9.91
N SER A 378 7.34 -21.28 10.88
CA SER A 378 7.01 -21.69 12.27
C SER A 378 6.30 -20.59 13.09
N ILE A 379 6.20 -19.38 12.55
CA ILE A 379 5.72 -18.15 13.20
C ILE A 379 4.51 -17.62 12.43
N ASP A 380 3.48 -17.11 13.14
CA ASP A 380 2.37 -16.44 12.44
C ASP A 380 2.83 -15.10 11.84
N SER A 381 2.70 -15.03 10.52
CA SER A 381 2.81 -13.82 9.70
C SER A 381 2.03 -12.60 10.19
N GLN A 382 0.95 -12.76 10.99
CA GLN A 382 0.15 -11.65 11.50
C GLN A 382 0.71 -11.04 12.80
N ASN A 383 1.36 -11.84 13.66
CA ASN A 383 1.84 -11.42 14.98
C ASN A 383 3.35 -11.68 15.17
N ILE A 384 4.16 -11.18 14.25
CA ILE A 384 5.59 -11.52 14.11
C ILE A 384 6.53 -11.05 15.26
N GLN A 385 6.00 -10.47 16.34
CA GLN A 385 6.75 -10.18 17.58
C GLN A 385 6.28 -11.03 18.77
N GLY A 386 5.27 -11.88 18.57
CA GLY A 386 4.88 -12.92 19.52
C GLY A 386 5.80 -14.13 19.48
N VAL A 387 5.49 -15.07 20.37
CA VAL A 387 6.12 -16.38 20.48
C VAL A 387 5.08 -17.44 20.08
N PHE A 388 5.51 -18.46 19.32
CA PHE A 388 4.61 -19.37 18.62
C PHE A 388 4.78 -20.82 19.06
N LEU A 389 3.72 -21.36 19.66
CA LEU A 389 3.67 -22.74 20.11
C LEU A 389 3.54 -23.69 18.90
N ASN A 390 4.63 -24.42 18.64
CA ASN A 390 4.71 -25.49 17.66
C ASN A 390 4.57 -26.83 18.40
N THR A 391 3.87 -27.80 17.83
CA THR A 391 3.67 -29.12 18.47
C THR A 391 4.02 -30.26 17.52
N LEU A 392 4.89 -31.15 17.96
CA LEU A 392 5.13 -32.45 17.34
C LEU A 392 4.37 -33.53 18.11
N VAL A 393 3.88 -34.55 17.41
CA VAL A 393 3.28 -35.74 18.03
C VAL A 393 4.08 -36.96 17.61
N VAL A 394 4.86 -37.50 18.54
CA VAL A 394 5.69 -38.69 18.34
C VAL A 394 4.82 -39.92 18.52
N GLN A 395 4.73 -40.74 17.47
CA GLN A 395 4.03 -42.03 17.48
C GLN A 395 5.01 -43.14 17.88
N VAL A 396 4.66 -43.88 18.93
CA VAL A 396 5.33 -45.12 19.33
C VAL A 396 4.40 -46.29 19.05
N SER A 397 4.93 -47.36 18.45
CA SER A 397 4.23 -48.64 18.33
C SER A 397 4.90 -49.68 19.23
N VAL A 398 4.09 -50.42 19.98
CA VAL A 398 4.50 -51.57 20.81
C VAL A 398 4.23 -52.86 20.04
N PRO A 399 5.13 -53.87 20.08
CA PRO A 399 4.89 -55.13 19.41
C PRO A 399 3.74 -55.92 20.02
N LEU A 400 2.94 -56.50 19.14
CA LEU A 400 1.84 -57.40 19.41
C LEU A 400 2.34 -58.82 19.21
N THR A 401 2.22 -59.67 20.22
CA THR A 401 2.53 -61.10 20.10
C THR A 401 1.23 -61.91 20.18
N SER A 402 1.29 -63.23 20.01
CA SER A 402 0.13 -64.07 20.30
C SER A 402 -0.32 -64.00 21.75
N GLN A 403 0.51 -63.57 22.71
CA GLN A 403 0.08 -63.30 24.10
C GLN A 403 -0.83 -62.06 24.20
N SER A 404 -0.73 -61.10 23.27
CA SER A 404 -1.50 -59.84 23.28
C SER A 404 -3.01 -59.98 23.04
N PHE A 405 -3.46 -61.17 22.62
CA PHE A 405 -4.86 -61.51 22.36
C PHE A 405 -5.44 -62.54 23.35
N ILE A 406 -4.69 -62.87 24.42
CA ILE A 406 -5.20 -63.72 25.51
C ILE A 406 -6.11 -62.88 26.40
N TYR A 407 -7.36 -63.31 26.51
CA TYR A 407 -8.39 -62.62 27.25
C TYR A 407 -9.06 -63.61 28.21
N GLU A 408 -8.91 -63.36 29.51
CA GLU A 408 -9.55 -64.13 30.57
C GLU A 408 -11.06 -64.33 30.29
N GLY A 409 -11.50 -65.59 30.31
CA GLY A 409 -12.88 -65.99 30.01
C GLY A 409 -13.33 -65.82 28.55
N LEU A 410 -12.43 -65.56 27.59
CA LEU A 410 -12.76 -65.29 26.18
C LEU A 410 -11.86 -66.00 25.16
N THR A 411 -10.55 -66.10 25.38
CA THR A 411 -9.61 -66.78 24.46
C THR A 411 -8.58 -67.63 25.21
N ASN A 412 -8.23 -68.78 24.63
CA ASN A 412 -7.09 -69.60 25.05
C ASN A 412 -5.85 -69.36 24.16
N GLU A 413 -4.70 -69.94 24.54
CA GLU A 413 -3.43 -69.76 23.83
C GLU A 413 -3.49 -70.11 22.33
N SER A 414 -4.18 -71.20 21.96
CA SER A 414 -4.34 -71.59 20.55
C SER A 414 -5.12 -70.54 19.77
N GLN A 415 -6.30 -70.17 20.25
CA GLN A 415 -7.14 -69.12 19.64
C GLN A 415 -6.40 -67.78 19.54
N SER A 416 -5.53 -67.50 20.51
CA SER A 416 -4.70 -66.30 20.53
C SER A 416 -3.58 -66.32 19.47
N ASN A 417 -2.97 -67.49 19.24
CA ASN A 417 -2.07 -67.71 18.10
C ASN A 417 -2.83 -67.57 16.77
N ASP A 418 -4.03 -68.13 16.65
CA ASP A 418 -4.84 -68.09 15.42
C ASP A 418 -5.22 -66.64 15.03
N ILE A 419 -5.63 -65.83 16.01
CA ILE A 419 -5.89 -64.39 15.83
C ILE A 419 -4.63 -63.66 15.37
N TYR A 420 -3.51 -63.85 16.05
CA TYR A 420 -2.23 -63.20 15.73
C TYR A 420 -1.73 -63.55 14.32
N ASN A 421 -1.71 -64.84 13.97
CA ASN A 421 -1.30 -65.32 12.66
C ASN A 421 -2.17 -64.76 11.53
N TYR A 422 -3.50 -64.69 11.73
CA TYR A 422 -4.43 -64.09 10.78
C TYR A 422 -4.10 -62.61 10.52
N TYR A 423 -3.82 -61.83 11.57
CA TYR A 423 -3.51 -60.41 11.42
C TYR A 423 -2.13 -60.12 10.83
N GLN A 424 -1.16 -61.03 10.95
CA GLN A 424 0.07 -60.99 10.15
C GLN A 424 -0.19 -61.32 8.67
N GLN A 425 -0.99 -62.36 8.37
CA GLN A 425 -1.30 -62.77 7.00
C GLN A 425 -1.99 -61.66 6.16
N ILE A 426 -2.85 -60.85 6.79
CA ILE A 426 -3.53 -59.73 6.12
C ILE A 426 -2.79 -58.39 6.26
N GLY A 427 -1.54 -58.39 6.74
CA GLY A 427 -0.67 -57.20 6.79
C GLY A 427 -1.12 -56.10 7.77
N LEU A 428 -1.95 -56.44 8.77
CA LEU A 428 -2.32 -55.54 9.85
C LEU A 428 -1.25 -55.52 10.96
N ILE A 429 -0.55 -56.64 11.15
CA ILE A 429 0.67 -56.74 11.96
C ILE A 429 1.84 -57.01 10.99
N ASP A 430 2.96 -56.29 11.12
CA ASP A 430 4.14 -56.48 10.28
C ASP A 430 5.09 -57.59 10.77
N GLY A 431 6.20 -57.78 10.05
CA GLY A 431 7.26 -58.74 10.42
C GLY A 431 8.14 -58.30 11.60
N ASN A 432 7.98 -57.08 12.12
CA ASN A 432 8.54 -56.60 13.39
C ASN A 432 7.51 -56.72 14.52
N ASN A 433 6.36 -57.37 14.25
CA ASN A 433 5.23 -57.54 15.15
C ASN A 433 4.49 -56.22 15.48
N LEU A 434 4.69 -55.15 14.71
CA LEU A 434 4.07 -53.84 14.92
C LEU A 434 2.78 -53.69 14.12
N ILE A 435 1.82 -52.95 14.68
CA ILE A 435 0.57 -52.54 14.00
C ILE A 435 0.89 -51.62 12.79
N THR A 436 0.30 -51.91 11.64
CA THR A 436 0.55 -51.16 10.40
C THR A 436 -0.42 -49.99 10.19
N THR A 437 -0.10 -49.09 9.25
CA THR A 437 -0.96 -47.98 8.83
C THR A 437 -2.26 -48.43 8.14
N VAL A 438 -2.46 -49.74 7.89
CA VAL A 438 -3.73 -50.33 7.46
C VAL A 438 -4.77 -50.28 8.59
N PHE A 439 -4.34 -50.19 9.86
CA PHE A 439 -5.24 -50.14 10.99
C PHE A 439 -5.99 -48.81 11.09
N ASN A 440 -7.29 -48.83 10.78
CA ASN A 440 -8.20 -47.70 10.98
C ASN A 440 -8.98 -47.88 12.29
N PRO A 441 -8.77 -47.03 13.32
CA PRO A 441 -9.43 -47.16 14.62
C PRO A 441 -10.92 -46.81 14.60
N ASN A 442 -11.47 -46.27 13.51
CA ASN A 442 -12.89 -45.94 13.40
C ASN A 442 -13.70 -47.12 12.82
N LEU A 443 -13.10 -47.96 11.97
CA LEU A 443 -13.77 -49.14 11.39
C LEU A 443 -14.07 -50.23 12.43
N GLN A 444 -15.07 -51.06 12.16
CA GLN A 444 -15.30 -52.28 12.95
C GLN A 444 -14.33 -53.37 12.54
N ILE A 445 -14.02 -54.27 13.48
CA ILE A 445 -13.19 -55.45 13.25
C ILE A 445 -14.09 -56.68 13.28
N SER A 446 -13.85 -57.61 12.35
CA SER A 446 -14.40 -58.96 12.37
C SER A 446 -13.41 -59.93 11.73
N PHE A 447 -13.50 -61.20 12.10
CA PHE A 447 -12.66 -62.29 11.60
C PHE A 447 -13.33 -63.63 11.89
N THR A 448 -13.01 -64.65 11.08
CA THR A 448 -13.63 -65.99 11.19
C THR A 448 -12.74 -67.03 11.87
N VAL A 449 -11.44 -66.75 12.07
CA VAL A 449 -10.46 -67.75 12.56
C VAL A 449 -10.70 -68.23 13.99
N VAL A 450 -11.44 -67.47 14.81
CA VAL A 450 -11.98 -67.94 16.10
C VAL A 450 -13.46 -67.56 16.12
N GLN A 451 -14.31 -68.51 16.51
CA GLN A 451 -15.73 -68.27 16.77
C GLN A 451 -16.10 -68.83 18.15
N LEU A 452 -16.68 -67.99 18.99
CA LEU A 452 -17.20 -68.30 20.31
C LEU A 452 -18.68 -68.68 20.25
N ALA A 453 -19.18 -69.33 21.30
CA ALA A 453 -20.49 -69.99 21.35
C ALA A 453 -21.71 -69.06 21.14
N THR A 454 -21.57 -67.74 21.25
CA THR A 454 -22.65 -66.78 20.98
C THR A 454 -22.16 -65.57 20.19
N SER A 455 -23.06 -64.94 19.42
CA SER A 455 -22.78 -63.71 18.68
C SER A 455 -22.31 -62.57 19.59
N GLU A 456 -22.87 -62.48 20.80
CA GLU A 456 -22.47 -61.49 21.81
C GLU A 456 -21.02 -61.68 22.28
N LEU A 457 -20.59 -62.94 22.54
CA LEU A 457 -19.21 -63.25 22.89
C LEU A 457 -18.26 -62.91 21.74
N ASN A 458 -18.64 -63.17 20.49
CA ASN A 458 -17.85 -62.77 19.32
C ASN A 458 -17.74 -61.24 19.21
N GLN A 459 -18.83 -60.48 19.40
CA GLN A 459 -18.74 -59.01 19.45
C GLN A 459 -17.86 -58.50 20.61
N LYS A 460 -17.90 -59.16 21.77
CA LYS A 460 -17.02 -58.84 22.91
C LYS A 460 -15.55 -59.12 22.61
N LEU A 461 -15.26 -60.23 21.90
CA LEU A 461 -13.93 -60.55 21.40
C LEU A 461 -13.44 -59.52 20.38
N TYR A 462 -14.22 -59.19 19.35
CA TYR A 462 -13.86 -58.19 18.35
C TYR A 462 -13.57 -56.81 18.97
N LYS A 463 -14.34 -56.41 19.99
CA LYS A 463 -14.09 -55.19 20.78
C LYS A 463 -12.78 -55.27 21.57
N LYS A 464 -12.45 -56.40 22.20
CA LYS A 464 -11.15 -56.59 22.88
C LYS A 464 -9.97 -56.59 21.91
N VAL A 465 -10.07 -57.26 20.76
CA VAL A 465 -9.03 -57.24 19.70
C VAL A 465 -8.79 -55.83 19.19
N LYS A 466 -9.86 -55.07 18.91
CA LYS A 466 -9.76 -53.65 18.54
C LYS A 466 -9.08 -52.82 19.62
N LEU A 467 -9.40 -53.05 20.89
CA LEU A 467 -8.78 -52.35 22.02
C LEU A 467 -7.30 -52.73 22.18
N THR A 468 -6.90 -53.99 21.96
CA THR A 468 -5.49 -54.41 21.91
C THR A 468 -4.73 -53.62 20.84
N PHE A 469 -5.27 -53.48 19.62
CA PHE A 469 -4.65 -52.67 18.57
C PHE A 469 -4.57 -51.19 18.94
N GLN A 470 -5.65 -50.60 19.48
CA GLN A 470 -5.64 -49.21 19.95
C GLN A 470 -4.61 -48.97 21.08
N ARG A 471 -4.42 -49.95 21.97
CA ARG A 471 -3.41 -49.94 23.05
C ARG A 471 -2.00 -50.34 22.58
N SER A 472 -1.78 -50.60 21.30
CA SER A 472 -0.44 -50.82 20.72
C SER A 472 0.17 -49.54 20.12
N ILE A 473 -0.59 -48.45 20.02
CA ILE A 473 -0.14 -47.15 19.51
C ILE A 473 -0.23 -46.11 20.64
N TYR A 474 0.86 -45.39 20.85
CA TYR A 474 0.95 -44.31 21.83
C TYR A 474 1.40 -43.02 21.15
N TYR A 475 0.84 -41.89 21.59
CA TYR A 475 1.10 -40.57 21.05
C TYR A 475 1.65 -39.67 22.15
N ASN A 476 2.87 -39.15 21.94
CA ASN A 476 3.55 -38.24 22.86
C ASN A 476 3.63 -36.85 22.22
N PRO A 477 2.90 -35.83 22.71
CA PRO A 477 3.12 -34.47 22.28
C PRO A 477 4.45 -33.94 22.84
N ILE A 478 5.25 -33.33 21.97
CA ILE A 478 6.41 -32.52 22.32
C ILE A 478 6.12 -31.12 21.81
N LEU A 479 6.16 -30.15 22.71
CA LEU A 479 5.89 -28.76 22.38
C LEU A 479 7.23 -28.02 22.32
N PHE A 480 7.31 -27.01 21.47
CA PHE A 480 8.39 -26.04 21.48
C PHE A 480 7.86 -24.69 21.02
N GLU A 481 8.55 -23.63 21.41
CA GLU A 481 8.18 -22.26 21.03
C GLU A 481 9.13 -21.74 19.95
N THR A 482 8.64 -20.92 19.01
CA THR A 482 9.50 -20.22 18.05
C THR A 482 9.25 -18.72 18.05
N GLN A 483 10.32 -17.96 17.78
CA GLN A 483 10.29 -16.51 17.61
C GLN A 483 11.31 -16.08 16.56
N GLN A 484 11.26 -14.81 16.14
CA GLN A 484 12.27 -14.29 15.21
C GLN A 484 13.66 -14.27 15.87
N SER A 485 14.70 -14.58 15.09
CA SER A 485 16.07 -14.24 15.48
C SER A 485 16.41 -12.81 15.14
N LEU A 486 15.79 -12.28 14.09
CA LEU A 486 16.00 -10.90 13.66
C LEU A 486 15.48 -9.97 14.75
N SER A 487 16.33 -9.08 15.24
CA SER A 487 15.96 -8.05 16.18
C SER A 487 16.67 -6.74 15.85
N PHE A 488 16.05 -5.64 16.28
CA PHE A 488 16.64 -4.30 16.23
C PHE A 488 16.42 -3.57 17.56
N ASP A 489 17.49 -3.43 18.34
CA ASP A 489 17.52 -2.60 19.55
C ASP A 489 18.58 -1.49 19.41
N PHE A 490 18.11 -0.26 19.26
CA PHE A 490 18.97 0.92 19.15
C PHE A 490 19.65 1.30 20.48
N LYS A 491 19.26 0.70 21.61
CA LYS A 491 19.90 0.95 22.92
C LYS A 491 21.16 0.08 23.10
N ASN A 492 21.20 -1.11 22.52
CA ASN A 492 22.36 -1.98 22.51
C ASN A 492 23.45 -1.48 21.55
N GLN A 493 24.31 -0.58 22.05
CA GLN A 493 25.41 0.00 21.26
C GLN A 493 26.37 -1.03 20.66
N LEU A 494 26.55 -2.21 21.28
CA LEU A 494 27.50 -3.23 20.79
C LEU A 494 26.91 -4.17 19.73
N GLY A 495 25.59 -4.27 19.63
CA GLY A 495 24.92 -5.18 18.70
C GLY A 495 23.45 -4.81 18.49
N MET A 496 23.22 -3.71 17.77
CA MET A 496 21.89 -3.17 17.51
C MET A 496 21.06 -4.08 16.59
N ILE A 497 21.70 -4.71 15.61
CA ILE A 497 21.14 -5.77 14.78
C ILE A 497 21.62 -7.12 15.31
N GLN A 498 20.70 -8.05 15.50
CA GLN A 498 20.98 -9.45 15.84
C GLN A 498 20.15 -10.35 14.92
N THR A 499 20.72 -11.48 14.49
CA THR A 499 20.08 -12.56 13.72
C THR A 499 21.06 -13.73 13.54
N PHE A 500 20.58 -14.93 13.19
CA PHE A 500 21.41 -16.04 12.71
C PHE A 500 21.83 -15.89 11.23
N SER A 501 21.26 -14.93 10.48
CA SER A 501 21.71 -14.64 9.11
C SER A 501 23.11 -14.02 9.09
N SER A 502 23.96 -14.41 8.14
CA SER A 502 25.29 -13.82 7.97
C SER A 502 25.26 -12.41 7.38
N THR A 503 24.17 -12.04 6.69
CA THR A 503 24.00 -10.77 5.99
C THR A 503 22.61 -10.19 6.16
N ALA A 504 22.48 -8.87 6.13
CA ALA A 504 21.19 -8.19 6.08
C ALA A 504 21.21 -6.95 5.16
N GLN A 505 20.01 -6.49 4.82
CA GLN A 505 19.72 -5.19 4.25
C GLN A 505 19.10 -4.29 5.32
N LEU A 506 19.81 -3.24 5.69
CA LEU A 506 19.35 -2.19 6.60
C LEU A 506 18.94 -0.97 5.77
N THR A 507 17.68 -0.54 5.86
CA THR A 507 17.21 0.74 5.32
C THR A 507 16.85 1.69 6.47
N ILE A 508 17.39 2.91 6.42
CA ILE A 508 17.03 4.01 7.33
C ILE A 508 16.42 5.12 6.48
N GLN A 509 15.20 5.55 6.79
CA GLN A 509 14.47 6.57 6.04
C GLN A 509 13.86 7.61 7.01
N VAL A 510 13.82 8.90 6.65
CA VAL A 510 13.03 9.89 7.41
C VAL A 510 11.54 9.63 7.21
N ASN A 511 10.75 9.73 8.28
CA ASN A 511 9.29 9.62 8.18
C ASN A 511 8.65 10.92 7.66
N ASN A 512 9.31 12.07 7.86
CA ASN A 512 8.91 13.38 7.33
C ASN A 512 10.09 14.05 6.59
N PRO A 513 9.96 14.41 5.29
CA PRO A 513 11.03 15.06 4.52
C PRO A 513 11.57 16.37 5.12
N ILE A 514 10.77 17.06 5.95
CA ILE A 514 11.16 18.32 6.62
C ILE A 514 12.30 18.08 7.63
N MET A 515 12.49 16.85 8.10
CA MET A 515 13.56 16.50 9.05
C MET A 515 14.96 16.82 8.51
N GLY A 516 15.22 16.56 7.23
CA GLY A 516 16.57 16.59 6.66
C GLY A 516 16.86 15.41 5.74
N PHE A 517 18.14 15.20 5.45
CA PHE A 517 18.60 14.20 4.49
C PHE A 517 19.93 13.54 4.91
N PHE A 518 20.16 12.32 4.44
CA PHE A 518 21.39 11.58 4.70
C PHE A 518 22.57 12.09 3.86
N VAL A 519 23.76 12.12 4.46
CA VAL A 519 25.00 12.53 3.78
C VAL A 519 25.61 11.33 3.07
N ASN A 520 25.84 11.46 1.76
CA ASN A 520 26.51 10.41 0.99
C ASN A 520 28.01 10.33 1.34
N LYS A 521 28.45 9.15 1.75
CA LYS A 521 29.83 8.81 2.13
C LYS A 521 30.09 7.38 1.66
N ILE A 522 31.35 7.02 1.41
CA ILE A 522 31.75 5.62 1.25
C ILE A 522 31.73 4.94 2.62
N TYR A 523 31.15 3.75 2.70
CA TYR A 523 31.12 2.90 3.89
C TYR A 523 31.80 1.57 3.56
N ASP A 524 32.99 1.35 4.10
CA ASP A 524 33.84 0.22 3.71
C ASP A 524 33.22 -1.14 4.12
N GLY A 525 33.27 -2.11 3.21
CA GLY A 525 32.79 -3.47 3.45
C GLY A 525 31.28 -3.70 3.33
N VAL A 526 30.49 -2.70 2.90
CA VAL A 526 29.06 -2.87 2.54
C VAL A 526 28.74 -2.24 1.20
N ILE A 527 27.64 -2.70 0.59
CA ILE A 527 26.99 -2.00 -0.52
C ILE A 527 26.09 -0.92 0.11
N SER A 528 26.56 0.32 0.13
CA SER A 528 25.76 1.49 0.54
C SER A 528 25.15 2.21 -0.66
N SER A 529 23.86 2.55 -0.59
CA SER A 529 23.18 3.38 -1.59
C SER A 529 22.22 4.37 -0.93
N ILE A 530 22.11 5.57 -1.49
CA ILE A 530 21.24 6.64 -0.98
C ILE A 530 20.02 6.81 -1.91
N PHE A 531 18.87 7.18 -1.34
CA PHE A 531 17.65 7.44 -2.10
C PHE A 531 17.84 8.64 -3.05
N VAL A 532 17.07 8.70 -4.14
CA VAL A 532 17.18 9.79 -5.15
C VAL A 532 16.87 11.18 -4.58
N ASP A 533 16.09 11.24 -3.50
CA ASP A 533 15.76 12.44 -2.73
C ASP A 533 16.58 12.58 -1.43
N SER A 534 17.58 11.71 -1.22
CA SER A 534 18.40 11.58 0.00
C SER A 534 17.60 11.41 1.31
N SER A 535 16.30 11.10 1.24
CA SER A 535 15.43 10.88 2.40
C SER A 535 15.73 9.56 3.13
N GLY A 536 16.49 8.65 2.50
CA GLY A 536 16.89 7.40 3.11
C GLY A 536 18.21 6.87 2.56
N ILE A 537 18.79 5.93 3.31
CA ILE A 537 20.02 5.21 2.99
C ILE A 537 19.80 3.70 3.20
N ILE A 538 20.30 2.90 2.28
CA ILE A 538 20.31 1.43 2.32
C ILE A 538 21.75 0.98 2.47
N PHE A 539 22.00 0.06 3.39
CA PHE A 539 23.22 -0.71 3.49
C PHE A 539 22.87 -2.18 3.24
N SER A 540 23.77 -2.92 2.60
CA SER A 540 23.64 -4.39 2.44
C SER A 540 25.01 -5.03 2.57
N GLY A 541 25.13 -6.02 3.46
CA GLY A 541 26.41 -6.65 3.82
C GLY A 541 26.30 -7.45 5.11
N SER A 542 27.45 -7.80 5.72
CA SER A 542 27.47 -8.66 6.90
C SER A 542 27.04 -7.93 8.19
N ILE A 543 26.40 -8.67 9.11
CA ILE A 543 25.86 -8.12 10.36
C ILE A 543 26.93 -7.39 11.19
N GLN A 544 28.16 -7.93 11.22
CA GLN A 544 29.30 -7.33 11.94
C GLN A 544 29.65 -5.92 11.42
N ILE A 545 29.60 -5.72 10.10
CA ILE A 545 29.95 -4.42 9.48
C ILE A 545 28.77 -3.44 9.59
N LEU A 546 27.52 -3.94 9.45
CA LEU A 546 26.32 -3.13 9.68
C LEU A 546 26.26 -2.56 11.12
N ASN A 547 26.54 -3.39 12.13
CA ASN A 547 26.64 -2.93 13.52
C ASN A 547 27.78 -1.91 13.72
N ARG A 548 28.94 -2.11 13.07
CA ARG A 548 30.06 -1.15 13.10
C ARG A 548 29.69 0.20 12.46
N ILE A 549 28.88 0.21 11.40
CA ILE A 549 28.38 1.44 10.76
C ILE A 549 27.41 2.19 11.67
N LEU A 550 26.52 1.48 12.37
CA LEU A 550 25.62 2.07 13.36
C LEU A 550 26.39 2.65 14.56
N GLN A 551 27.43 1.95 15.05
CA GLN A 551 28.34 2.40 16.10
C GLN A 551 29.11 3.68 15.72
N ASN A 552 29.68 3.70 14.52
CA ASN A 552 30.43 4.85 13.99
C ASN A 552 29.54 6.06 13.64
N LYS A 553 28.22 5.92 13.79
CA LYS A 553 27.15 6.86 13.45
C LYS A 553 27.05 7.26 11.98
N ILE A 554 25.81 7.41 11.53
CA ILE A 554 25.45 7.73 10.15
C ILE A 554 25.18 9.24 10.06
N LEU A 555 25.85 9.92 9.13
CA LEU A 555 25.78 11.38 8.99
C LEU A 555 24.44 11.84 8.39
N PHE A 556 23.79 12.78 9.07
CA PHE A 556 22.50 13.35 8.70
C PHE A 556 22.52 14.89 8.76
N SER A 557 22.03 15.54 7.71
CA SER A 557 21.89 16.99 7.63
C SER A 557 20.46 17.39 7.96
N GLN A 558 20.23 17.95 9.15
CA GLN A 558 18.91 18.40 9.59
C GLN A 558 18.48 19.73 8.95
N ASN A 559 17.22 19.83 8.54
CA ASN A 559 16.66 21.01 7.88
C ASN A 559 15.84 21.93 8.81
N PHE A 560 15.67 21.57 10.08
CA PHE A 560 14.98 22.36 11.11
C PHE A 560 15.96 22.93 12.16
N PRO A 561 15.60 24.02 12.89
CA PRO A 561 16.48 24.63 13.88
C PRO A 561 16.56 23.82 15.18
N GLN A 562 17.78 23.65 15.72
CA GLN A 562 18.10 22.85 16.91
C GLN A 562 17.25 23.15 18.15
N ASN A 563 16.80 24.41 18.32
CA ASN A 563 16.10 24.86 19.52
C ASN A 563 14.57 24.68 19.44
N LYS A 564 14.04 24.06 18.38
CA LYS A 564 12.66 23.56 18.37
C LYS A 564 12.65 22.08 18.72
N ILE A 565 11.77 21.68 19.64
CA ILE A 565 11.45 20.26 19.82
C ILE A 565 11.00 19.73 18.45
N ALA A 566 11.55 18.59 18.04
CA ALA A 566 11.37 18.01 16.72
C ALA A 566 9.95 17.42 16.57
N VAL A 567 8.95 18.30 16.40
CA VAL A 567 7.53 17.98 16.44
C VAL A 567 6.79 18.69 15.29
N ASP A 568 5.93 17.95 14.60
CA ASP A 568 5.02 18.45 13.56
C ASP A 568 3.59 18.08 13.96
N ASN A 569 2.70 19.08 14.11
CA ASN A 569 1.31 18.90 14.55
C ASN A 569 1.13 17.99 15.80
N GLY A 570 2.05 18.09 16.77
CA GLY A 570 2.06 17.28 18.00
C GLY A 570 2.72 15.90 17.88
N GLN A 571 3.11 15.44 16.69
CA GLN A 571 3.81 14.17 16.48
C GLN A 571 5.32 14.38 16.37
N SER A 572 6.11 13.53 17.04
CA SER A 572 7.57 13.61 16.99
C SER A 572 8.13 13.22 15.62
N HIS A 573 9.20 13.90 15.20
CA HIS A 573 10.01 13.49 14.06
C HIS A 573 10.63 12.12 14.32
N GLN A 574 10.56 11.23 13.33
CA GLN A 574 10.90 9.82 13.46
C GLN A 574 11.66 9.31 12.24
N PHE A 575 12.56 8.35 12.45
CA PHE A 575 13.16 7.55 11.39
C PHE A 575 12.43 6.21 11.29
N LEU A 576 12.12 5.81 10.06
CA LEU A 576 11.61 4.49 9.72
C LEU A 576 12.79 3.58 9.39
N ILE A 577 13.07 2.66 10.32
CA ILE A 577 14.03 1.56 10.12
C ILE A 577 13.29 0.40 9.47
N LYS A 578 13.85 -0.15 8.40
CA LYS A 578 13.45 -1.42 7.79
C LYS A 578 14.66 -2.33 7.78
N LEU A 579 14.49 -3.58 8.19
CA LEU A 579 15.58 -4.55 8.30
C LEU A 579 15.10 -5.89 7.75
N ASP A 580 15.84 -6.44 6.80
CA ASP A 580 15.53 -7.71 6.13
C ASP A 580 16.82 -8.53 6.04
N ASP A 581 16.78 -9.81 6.39
CA ASP A 581 17.94 -10.72 6.43
C ASP A 581 17.75 -11.97 5.53
N GLY A 582 16.68 -12.00 4.73
CA GLY A 582 16.28 -13.11 3.87
C GLY A 582 15.58 -14.27 4.57
N ILE A 583 15.94 -14.57 5.82
CA ILE A 583 15.47 -15.77 6.56
C ILE A 583 14.28 -15.49 7.49
N ASN A 584 14.27 -14.37 8.20
CA ASN A 584 13.16 -13.90 9.04
C ASN A 584 12.08 -13.21 8.18
N TYR A 585 11.13 -12.55 8.84
CA TYR A 585 10.26 -11.56 8.21
C TYR A 585 10.84 -10.14 8.40
N GLY A 586 10.74 -9.29 7.37
CA GLY A 586 11.33 -7.95 7.43
C GLY A 586 10.73 -7.03 8.50
N ILE A 587 11.54 -6.64 9.49
CA ILE A 587 11.16 -5.75 10.59
C ILE A 587 10.97 -4.32 10.08
N LYS A 588 9.98 -3.63 10.65
CA LYS A 588 9.72 -2.19 10.46
C LYS A 588 9.56 -1.54 11.85
N LYS A 589 10.39 -0.55 12.18
CA LYS A 589 10.28 0.23 13.43
C LYS A 589 10.33 1.73 13.13
N LEU A 590 9.46 2.50 13.79
CA LEU A 590 9.55 3.96 13.88
C LEU A 590 10.25 4.32 15.20
N ILE A 591 11.27 5.17 15.13
CA ILE A 591 12.13 5.53 16.27
C ILE A 591 12.29 7.05 16.29
N SER A 592 12.27 7.70 17.45
CA SER A 592 12.31 9.17 17.52
C SER A 592 13.65 9.74 17.04
N PHE A 593 13.63 10.98 16.56
CA PHE A 593 14.83 11.71 16.16
C PHE A 593 15.84 11.84 17.31
N SER A 594 15.38 12.06 18.54
CA SER A 594 16.20 12.11 19.75
C SER A 594 16.89 10.77 20.04
N ASP A 595 16.17 9.66 20.00
CA ASP A 595 16.74 8.32 20.25
C ASP A 595 17.77 7.97 19.17
N CYS A 596 17.47 8.24 17.90
CA CYS A 596 18.38 7.95 16.80
C CYS A 596 19.67 8.76 16.87
N THR A 597 19.59 10.06 17.23
CA THR A 597 20.78 10.93 17.32
C THR A 597 21.65 10.64 18.55
N GLN A 598 21.04 10.18 19.65
CA GLN A 598 21.77 9.63 20.78
C GLN A 598 22.48 8.32 20.39
N SER A 599 21.78 7.42 19.68
CA SER A 599 22.28 6.07 19.35
C SER A 599 23.20 5.98 18.12
N PHE A 600 22.68 6.15 16.89
CA PHE A 600 23.36 5.72 15.64
C PHE A 600 23.35 6.76 14.50
N ILE A 601 22.83 7.97 14.74
CA ILE A 601 22.86 9.10 13.78
C ILE A 601 23.71 10.23 14.36
N GLN A 602 24.55 10.85 13.52
CA GLN A 602 25.29 12.05 13.85
C GLN A 602 24.77 13.22 13.01
N ILE A 603 24.43 14.32 13.66
CA ILE A 603 24.01 15.55 12.99
C ILE A 603 25.23 16.30 12.48
N LYS A 604 25.21 16.68 11.19
CA LYS A 604 26.29 17.44 10.54
C LYS A 604 26.39 18.86 11.11
N SER A 605 27.62 19.36 11.26
CA SER A 605 27.91 20.76 11.57
C SER A 605 27.50 21.72 10.46
N ARG A 606 27.43 23.01 10.79
CA ARG A 606 27.20 24.10 9.83
C ARG A 606 28.53 24.80 9.54
N VAL A 607 28.77 25.14 8.28
CA VAL A 607 29.85 26.07 7.89
C VAL A 607 29.67 27.39 8.65
N MET A 608 30.74 27.90 9.26
CA MET A 608 30.72 29.15 10.04
C MET A 608 31.58 30.23 9.37
N GLN A 609 31.24 31.50 9.60
CA GLN A 609 32.10 32.64 9.26
C GLN A 609 33.05 32.89 10.43
N ASN A 610 34.36 32.95 10.19
CA ASN A 610 35.30 33.38 11.23
C ASN A 610 35.06 34.87 11.54
N PRO A 611 34.69 35.26 12.78
CA PRO A 611 34.29 36.64 13.09
C PRO A 611 35.46 37.63 13.05
N SER A 612 36.70 37.16 13.13
CA SER A 612 37.91 38.01 13.08
C SER A 612 38.42 38.26 11.65
N LEU A 613 38.12 37.36 10.71
CA LEU A 613 38.63 37.38 9.33
C LEU A 613 37.59 37.80 8.28
N LYS A 614 36.69 38.75 8.60
CA LYS A 614 35.65 39.19 7.64
C LYS A 614 36.24 39.79 6.36
N LEU A 615 35.62 39.51 5.21
CA LEU A 615 36.10 39.88 3.87
C LEU A 615 36.32 41.39 3.72
N GLN A 616 35.36 42.20 4.17
CA GLN A 616 35.49 43.67 4.13
C GLN A 616 36.70 44.19 4.93
N SER A 617 37.04 43.54 6.06
CA SER A 617 38.20 43.91 6.88
C SER A 617 39.51 43.57 6.17
N GLN A 618 39.57 42.41 5.50
CA GLN A 618 40.74 42.00 4.72
C GLN A 618 41.05 42.97 3.57
N ILE A 619 40.02 43.45 2.83
CA ILE A 619 40.22 44.45 1.77
C ILE A 619 40.69 45.80 2.32
N LYS A 620 40.13 46.29 3.44
CA LYS A 620 40.52 47.59 4.02
C LYS A 620 42.01 47.64 4.41
N ASN A 621 42.61 46.49 4.73
CA ASN A 621 44.04 46.38 5.02
C ASN A 621 44.92 46.35 3.76
N LYS A 622 44.38 45.99 2.58
CA LYS A 622 45.12 45.92 1.31
C LYS A 622 44.93 47.17 0.42
N TYR A 623 43.74 47.78 0.47
CA TYR A 623 43.37 48.95 -0.31
C TYR A 623 42.76 50.02 0.62
N TYR A 624 43.38 51.19 0.69
CA TYR A 624 42.90 52.29 1.54
C TYR A 624 41.47 52.69 1.15
N ASN A 625 40.58 52.78 2.15
CA ASN A 625 39.14 52.94 1.97
C ASN A 625 38.46 51.95 1.00
N SER A 626 39.09 50.80 0.71
CA SER A 626 38.62 49.81 -0.29
C SER A 626 38.50 50.36 -1.72
N ILE A 627 39.30 51.40 -2.05
CA ILE A 627 39.28 52.05 -3.36
C ILE A 627 40.24 51.35 -4.34
N ILE A 628 39.82 51.19 -5.60
CA ILE A 628 40.62 50.61 -6.70
C ILE A 628 40.57 51.46 -7.98
N PRO A 629 41.61 51.38 -8.84
CA PRO A 629 41.66 52.06 -10.15
C PRO A 629 40.87 51.36 -11.25
N ILE A 630 40.71 52.09 -12.36
CA ILE A 630 40.06 51.67 -13.61
C ILE A 630 41.12 51.32 -14.66
N ILE A 631 40.84 50.37 -15.55
CA ILE A 631 41.71 49.83 -16.61
C ILE A 631 42.95 49.05 -16.09
N ASP A 632 43.59 49.52 -15.02
CA ASP A 632 44.71 48.83 -14.39
C ASP A 632 44.29 47.46 -13.78
N GLU A 633 45.19 46.47 -13.78
CA GLU A 633 44.89 45.14 -13.26
C GLU A 633 44.86 45.13 -11.72
N THR A 634 43.73 44.72 -11.16
CA THR A 634 43.53 44.58 -9.70
C THR A 634 43.56 43.11 -9.29
N SER A 635 44.05 42.82 -8.08
CA SER A 635 43.97 41.47 -7.51
C SER A 635 43.71 41.48 -6.01
N ILE A 636 42.70 40.72 -5.58
CA ILE A 636 42.27 40.59 -4.19
C ILE A 636 42.32 39.11 -3.84
N GLU A 637 42.93 38.77 -2.71
CA GLU A 637 43.10 37.38 -2.26
C GLU A 637 42.74 37.33 -0.79
N PHE A 638 41.84 36.42 -0.41
CA PHE A 638 41.33 36.30 0.95
C PHE A 638 41.87 35.04 1.64
N SER A 639 41.99 35.08 2.97
CA SER A 639 42.42 33.92 3.75
C SER A 639 41.46 32.74 3.57
N SER A 640 42.02 31.54 3.37
CA SER A 640 41.28 30.26 3.37
C SER A 640 40.57 29.98 4.69
N GLN A 641 40.99 30.62 5.79
CA GLN A 641 40.37 30.53 7.12
C GLN A 641 39.19 31.50 7.32
N THR A 642 38.75 32.23 6.29
CA THR A 642 37.57 33.12 6.38
C THR A 642 36.28 32.36 6.71
N PHE A 643 36.18 31.11 6.23
CA PHE A 643 35.06 30.21 6.48
C PHE A 643 35.58 28.92 7.12
N GLU A 644 34.92 28.47 8.19
CA GLU A 644 35.32 27.32 9.00
C GLU A 644 34.36 26.15 8.78
N GLU A 645 34.94 24.95 8.60
CA GLU A 645 34.22 23.68 8.46
C GLU A 645 34.68 22.70 9.56
N PRO A 646 33.90 22.56 10.66
CA PRO A 646 34.29 21.70 11.77
C PRO A 646 34.41 20.22 11.42
N ASP A 647 33.65 19.74 10.42
CA ASP A 647 33.58 18.31 10.08
C ASP A 647 34.65 17.88 9.05
N GLY A 648 35.60 18.76 8.71
CA GLY A 648 36.77 18.43 7.86
C GLY A 648 36.49 18.23 6.36
N PHE A 649 35.30 18.60 5.87
CA PHE A 649 34.97 18.54 4.44
C PHE A 649 35.68 19.66 3.63
N GLN A 650 35.97 19.40 2.36
CA GLN A 650 36.44 20.45 1.45
C GLN A 650 35.33 21.49 1.22
N LEU A 651 35.64 22.77 1.46
CA LEU A 651 34.77 23.88 1.09
C LEU A 651 34.91 24.22 -0.39
N SER A 652 33.78 24.49 -1.02
CA SER A 652 33.66 25.08 -2.34
C SER A 652 33.09 26.49 -2.23
N TYR A 653 33.53 27.40 -3.09
CA TYR A 653 33.20 28.82 -3.01
C TYR A 653 32.55 29.30 -4.30
N GLN A 654 31.51 30.12 -4.17
CA GLN A 654 30.82 30.77 -5.28
C GLN A 654 30.61 32.25 -4.96
N ALA A 655 30.98 33.12 -5.89
CA ALA A 655 30.84 34.57 -5.73
C ALA A 655 29.53 35.04 -6.38
N TYR A 656 28.90 36.04 -5.76
CA TYR A 656 27.66 36.66 -6.20
C TYR A 656 27.82 38.19 -6.22
N LEU A 657 27.38 38.82 -7.29
CA LEU A 657 27.36 40.27 -7.49
C LEU A 657 26.01 40.84 -7.05
N GLN A 658 26.03 41.94 -6.28
CA GLN A 658 24.81 42.63 -5.89
C GLN A 658 24.21 43.42 -7.07
N GLY A 659 22.91 43.22 -7.33
CA GLY A 659 22.11 43.95 -8.30
C GLY A 659 21.60 45.30 -7.78
N SER A 660 21.02 46.11 -8.67
CA SER A 660 20.47 47.44 -8.35
C SER A 660 19.20 47.41 -7.48
N ASP A 661 18.59 46.24 -7.34
CA ASP A 661 17.48 45.93 -6.43
C ASP A 661 17.97 45.39 -5.06
N GLY A 662 19.28 45.16 -4.91
CA GLY A 662 19.90 44.61 -3.72
C GLY A 662 19.99 43.07 -3.70
N GLU A 663 19.41 42.36 -4.67
CA GLU A 663 19.52 40.90 -4.77
C GLU A 663 20.90 40.45 -5.28
N PHE A 664 21.34 39.26 -4.86
CA PHE A 664 22.66 38.73 -5.21
C PHE A 664 22.58 37.71 -6.35
N THR A 665 23.28 37.97 -7.45
CA THR A 665 23.28 37.16 -8.68
C THR A 665 24.64 36.51 -8.90
N ILE A 666 24.69 35.30 -9.48
CA ILE A 666 25.97 34.56 -9.64
C ILE A 666 26.95 35.38 -10.49
N LEU A 667 28.18 35.57 -10.00
CA LEU A 667 29.24 36.28 -10.71
C LEU A 667 29.66 35.48 -11.95
N ASN A 668 29.29 35.98 -13.13
CA ASN A 668 29.55 35.32 -14.41
C ASN A 668 31.05 35.33 -14.77
N SER A 669 31.52 34.31 -15.51
CA SER A 669 32.91 34.22 -16.01
C SER A 669 33.34 35.39 -16.89
N ASP A 670 32.35 36.02 -17.54
CA ASP A 670 32.53 37.11 -18.49
C ASP A 670 32.52 38.48 -17.78
N TYR A 671 32.32 38.50 -16.46
CA TYR A 671 32.47 39.70 -15.65
C TYR A 671 33.95 40.09 -15.53
N TRP A 672 34.22 41.39 -15.42
CA TRP A 672 35.58 41.91 -15.48
C TRP A 672 36.46 41.45 -14.31
N LEU A 673 35.87 41.35 -13.11
CA LEU A 673 36.52 40.83 -11.92
C LEU A 673 36.24 39.32 -11.85
N LYS A 674 37.21 38.52 -12.30
CA LYS A 674 37.12 37.07 -12.36
C LYS A 674 37.39 36.48 -10.98
N PHE A 675 36.65 35.44 -10.61
CA PHE A 675 36.81 34.74 -9.34
C PHE A 675 37.41 33.34 -9.54
N GLN A 676 38.55 33.10 -8.90
CA GLN A 676 39.22 31.80 -8.84
C GLN A 676 38.90 31.13 -7.50
N ASN A 677 37.83 30.33 -7.52
CA ASN A 677 37.23 29.72 -6.33
C ASN A 677 38.22 28.91 -5.46
N GLN A 678 39.15 28.16 -6.07
CA GLN A 678 40.13 27.32 -5.35
C GLN A 678 41.06 28.10 -4.39
N PHE A 679 41.29 29.39 -4.64
CA PHE A 679 42.22 30.23 -3.87
C PHE A 679 41.56 31.45 -3.23
N LEU A 680 40.21 31.52 -3.21
CA LEU A 680 39.44 32.69 -2.77
C LEU A 680 39.97 34.02 -3.37
N ARG A 681 40.40 33.96 -4.64
CA ARG A 681 41.10 35.07 -5.32
C ARG A 681 40.23 35.70 -6.39
N PHE A 682 40.21 37.02 -6.42
CA PHE A 682 39.62 37.84 -7.48
C PHE A 682 40.73 38.55 -8.26
N TYR A 683 40.58 38.66 -9.57
CA TYR A 683 41.53 39.38 -10.42
C TYR A 683 40.86 39.98 -11.66
N GLY A 684 41.37 41.12 -12.13
CA GLY A 684 40.92 41.75 -13.38
C GLY A 684 41.00 43.27 -13.37
N SER A 685 40.78 43.85 -14.55
CA SER A 685 40.79 45.30 -14.79
C SER A 685 39.38 45.87 -14.80
N ALA A 686 39.10 46.87 -13.95
CA ALA A 686 37.78 47.49 -13.89
C ALA A 686 37.47 48.29 -15.19
N PRO A 687 36.40 47.98 -15.93
CA PRO A 687 36.09 48.67 -17.17
C PRO A 687 35.54 50.06 -16.87
N GLN A 688 35.73 50.96 -17.83
CA GLN A 688 35.45 52.40 -17.73
C GLN A 688 34.01 52.73 -17.30
N THR A 689 33.06 51.85 -17.62
CA THR A 689 31.65 51.94 -17.21
C THR A 689 31.41 51.82 -15.70
N MET A 690 32.38 51.32 -14.94
CA MET A 690 32.28 51.13 -13.49
C MET A 690 32.73 52.36 -12.68
N PHE A 691 33.15 53.45 -13.33
CA PHE A 691 33.59 54.65 -12.61
C PHE A 691 32.47 55.24 -11.76
N ASN A 692 32.85 55.68 -10.56
CA ASN A 692 31.95 56.21 -9.53
C ASN A 692 30.91 55.20 -9.00
N GLN A 693 31.17 53.89 -9.18
CA GLN A 693 30.33 52.82 -8.64
C GLN A 693 30.98 52.12 -7.44
N ALA A 694 30.13 51.65 -6.54
CA ALA A 694 30.48 50.70 -5.50
C ALA A 694 30.03 49.30 -5.94
N VAL A 695 30.92 48.32 -5.87
CA VAL A 695 30.62 46.93 -6.25
C VAL A 695 30.63 46.07 -5.00
N THR A 696 29.46 45.61 -4.58
CA THR A 696 29.32 44.64 -3.48
C THR A 696 29.29 43.23 -4.02
N ILE A 697 30.14 42.37 -3.48
CA ILE A 697 30.22 40.94 -3.79
C ILE A 697 30.04 40.14 -2.50
N GLN A 698 29.13 39.18 -2.54
CA GLN A 698 28.94 38.16 -1.51
C GLN A 698 29.69 36.90 -1.94
N ILE A 699 30.59 36.40 -1.09
CA ILE A 699 31.15 35.05 -1.27
C ILE A 699 30.31 34.10 -0.44
N GLN A 700 29.82 33.06 -1.10
CA GLN A 700 29.10 31.96 -0.47
C GLN A 700 30.03 30.74 -0.41
N ALA A 701 30.25 30.23 0.80
CA ALA A 701 31.01 29.01 1.07
C ALA A 701 30.06 27.86 1.36
N THR A 702 30.26 26.73 0.70
CA THR A 702 29.45 25.52 0.90
C THR A 702 30.29 24.25 0.84
N ASN A 703 29.98 23.33 1.74
CA ASN A 703 30.47 21.95 1.74
C ASN A 703 29.57 21.02 0.88
N GLY A 704 28.77 21.60 -0.01
CA GLY A 704 27.74 20.94 -0.82
C GLY A 704 26.39 20.74 -0.13
N ILE A 705 26.27 21.09 1.17
CA ILE A 705 25.12 20.76 2.03
C ILE A 705 24.70 21.96 2.89
N THR A 706 25.57 22.39 3.80
CA THR A 706 25.38 23.61 4.61
C THR A 706 26.15 24.77 3.98
N VAL A 707 25.63 25.99 4.16
CA VAL A 707 26.04 27.16 3.39
C VAL A 707 26.21 28.36 4.32
N CYS A 708 27.33 29.05 4.20
CA CYS A 708 27.63 30.30 4.89
C CYS A 708 27.98 31.39 3.85
N SER A 709 27.87 32.66 4.20
CA SER A 709 28.25 33.76 3.31
C SER A 709 28.73 34.99 4.04
N ASP A 710 29.70 35.67 3.47
CA ASP A 710 30.15 37.00 3.89
C ASP A 710 30.22 37.91 2.66
N GLN A 711 30.27 39.23 2.85
CA GLN A 711 30.27 40.21 1.76
C GLN A 711 31.33 41.29 1.92
N PHE A 712 31.73 41.87 0.79
CA PHE A 712 32.62 43.01 0.73
C PHE A 712 32.19 43.98 -0.39
N THR A 713 32.47 45.26 -0.18
CA THR A 713 32.28 46.33 -1.16
C THR A 713 33.65 46.92 -1.53
N ILE A 714 33.89 47.07 -2.82
CA ILE A 714 35.01 47.81 -3.42
C ILE A 714 34.50 49.07 -4.12
N TYR A 715 35.31 50.13 -4.13
CA TYR A 715 34.93 51.45 -4.63
C TYR A 715 35.79 51.86 -5.82
N ILE A 716 35.18 52.21 -6.96
CA ILE A 716 35.88 52.36 -8.23
C ILE A 716 35.97 53.87 -8.56
N TYR A 717 36.88 54.56 -7.87
CA TYR A 717 36.97 56.03 -7.81
C TYR A 717 38.26 56.63 -8.40
N GLN A 718 39.20 55.84 -8.89
CA GLN A 718 40.50 56.32 -9.36
C GLN A 718 40.67 56.20 -10.90
N LEU A 719 40.91 57.33 -11.56
CA LEU A 719 41.04 57.45 -13.03
C LEU A 719 42.52 57.53 -13.46
N PRO A 720 42.98 56.70 -14.42
CA PRO A 720 44.28 56.91 -15.08
C PRO A 720 44.23 58.10 -16.05
N LEU A 721 45.31 58.89 -16.09
CA LEU A 721 45.39 60.11 -16.92
C LEU A 721 45.24 59.82 -18.42
N GLN A 722 45.74 58.67 -18.89
CA GLN A 722 45.62 58.17 -20.27
C GLN A 722 44.15 58.05 -20.73
N PHE A 723 43.23 57.72 -19.82
CA PHE A 723 41.81 57.50 -20.16
C PHE A 723 41.08 58.82 -20.43
N ILE A 724 41.42 59.90 -19.70
CA ILE A 724 40.77 61.21 -19.82
C ILE A 724 40.91 61.79 -21.25
N LEU A 725 42.08 61.58 -21.88
CA LEU A 725 42.34 61.99 -23.26
C LEU A 725 41.50 61.21 -24.28
N ASN A 726 41.36 59.89 -24.11
CA ASN A 726 40.55 59.06 -25.01
C ASN A 726 39.03 59.33 -24.86
N LEU A 727 38.57 59.65 -23.65
CA LEU A 727 37.16 59.93 -23.37
C LEU A 727 36.60 61.10 -24.20
N LEU A 728 37.39 62.17 -24.36
CA LEU A 728 37.03 63.34 -25.18
C LEU A 728 36.78 62.98 -26.65
N VAL A 729 37.49 61.99 -27.19
CA VAL A 729 37.33 61.54 -28.59
C VAL A 729 36.15 60.59 -28.74
N SER A 730 35.92 59.69 -27.78
CA SER A 730 34.85 58.67 -27.87
C SER A 730 33.44 59.22 -27.64
N ILE A 731 33.27 60.25 -26.80
CA ILE A 731 31.94 60.84 -26.53
C ILE A 731 31.30 61.39 -27.80
N LEU A 732 32.09 62.07 -28.65
CA LEU A 732 31.59 62.70 -29.88
C LEU A 732 31.10 61.68 -30.93
N THR A 733 31.65 60.46 -30.93
CA THR A 733 31.29 59.39 -31.88
C THR A 733 30.21 58.45 -31.34
N THR A 734 30.20 58.16 -30.04
CA THR A 734 29.28 57.18 -29.44
C THR A 734 27.83 57.66 -29.40
N LEU A 735 27.60 58.97 -29.19
CA LEU A 735 26.25 59.58 -29.19
C LEU A 735 25.50 59.36 -30.51
N ILE A 736 26.21 59.32 -31.63
CA ILE A 736 25.62 59.08 -32.97
C ILE A 736 25.24 57.59 -33.13
N SER A 737 25.97 56.67 -32.49
CA SER A 737 25.76 55.23 -32.65
C SER A 737 24.60 54.66 -31.83
N ILE A 738 24.42 55.12 -30.58
CA ILE A 738 23.39 54.56 -29.67
C ILE A 738 21.97 54.83 -30.21
N ILE A 739 21.75 56.00 -30.83
CA ILE A 739 20.47 56.38 -31.45
C ILE A 739 20.09 55.44 -32.62
N GLY A 740 21.09 54.84 -33.30
CA GLY A 740 20.86 53.90 -34.40
C GLY A 740 20.41 52.50 -33.95
N VAL A 741 20.88 52.01 -32.80
CA VAL A 741 20.62 50.61 -32.36
C VAL A 741 19.22 50.43 -31.77
N TYR A 742 18.67 51.45 -31.11
CA TYR A 742 17.31 51.40 -30.52
C TYR A 742 16.22 51.09 -31.56
N GLN A 743 16.46 51.39 -32.84
CA GLN A 743 15.56 51.12 -33.96
C GLN A 743 15.26 49.62 -34.19
N TYR A 744 16.03 48.70 -33.59
CA TYR A 744 15.95 47.25 -33.83
C TYR A 744 15.48 46.41 -32.63
N HIS A 745 15.02 47.04 -31.52
CA HIS A 745 14.65 46.37 -30.26
C HIS A 745 13.79 45.09 -30.42
N SER A 746 12.75 45.15 -31.25
CA SER A 746 11.78 44.06 -31.45
C SER A 746 12.40 42.79 -32.03
N ILE A 747 13.50 42.89 -32.81
CA ILE A 747 14.20 41.73 -33.38
C ILE A 747 14.85 40.90 -32.26
N VAL A 748 15.46 41.57 -31.28
CA VAL A 748 16.17 40.92 -30.16
C VAL A 748 15.20 40.18 -29.25
N PHE A 749 14.09 40.83 -28.86
CA PHE A 749 13.04 40.22 -28.05
C PHE A 749 12.46 38.96 -28.73
N ASN A 750 12.16 39.05 -30.03
CA ASN A 750 11.60 37.95 -30.81
C ASN A 750 12.56 36.76 -30.93
N PHE A 751 13.87 37.01 -31.09
CA PHE A 751 14.87 35.95 -31.14
C PHE A 751 14.97 35.18 -29.82
N LEU A 752 14.98 35.89 -28.69
CA LEU A 752 15.04 35.29 -27.35
C LEU A 752 13.77 34.50 -27.01
N ASN A 753 12.59 35.01 -27.38
CA ASN A 753 11.31 34.42 -26.98
C ASN A 753 10.78 33.33 -27.96
N PHE A 754 11.44 33.13 -29.11
CA PHE A 754 10.95 32.30 -30.22
C PHE A 754 10.43 30.90 -29.81
N LYS A 755 11.11 30.20 -28.90
CA LYS A 755 10.69 28.86 -28.42
C LYS A 755 9.37 28.87 -27.64
N ASN A 756 8.99 29.98 -27.00
CA ASN A 756 7.74 30.10 -26.26
C ASN A 756 6.56 30.47 -27.17
N THR A 757 6.81 31.00 -28.38
CA THR A 757 5.75 31.51 -29.28
C THR A 757 5.39 30.54 -30.41
N PHE A 758 6.04 29.38 -30.49
CA PHE A 758 5.88 28.40 -31.57
C PHE A 758 4.82 27.33 -31.24
N TYR A 759 3.95 27.05 -32.20
CA TYR A 759 2.82 26.13 -32.12
C TYR A 759 2.93 25.05 -33.20
N SER A 760 2.07 24.04 -33.13
CA SER A 760 2.13 22.90 -34.06
C SER A 760 1.80 23.31 -35.50
N LYS A 761 2.29 22.50 -36.45
CA LYS A 761 1.95 22.63 -37.87
C LYS A 761 0.50 22.21 -38.08
N GLU A 762 -0.32 23.11 -38.60
CA GLU A 762 -1.74 22.89 -38.90
C GLU A 762 -1.92 22.62 -40.40
N THR A 763 -3.02 21.99 -40.79
CA THR A 763 -3.26 21.63 -42.19
C THR A 763 -4.63 22.09 -42.67
N ALA A 764 -4.66 22.90 -43.73
CA ALA A 764 -5.87 23.16 -44.49
C ALA A 764 -6.00 22.11 -45.60
N ARG A 765 -7.22 21.73 -45.96
CA ARG A 765 -7.48 20.77 -47.05
C ARG A 765 -8.14 21.47 -48.23
N ILE A 766 -7.67 21.17 -49.44
CA ILE A 766 -8.20 21.71 -50.69
C ILE A 766 -9.71 21.43 -50.78
N ASN A 767 -10.48 22.45 -51.16
CA ASN A 767 -11.95 22.47 -51.19
C ASN A 767 -12.70 22.34 -49.85
N GLN A 768 -12.05 22.51 -48.70
CA GLN A 768 -12.68 22.56 -47.38
C GLN A 768 -12.50 23.96 -46.76
N ILE A 769 -13.47 24.51 -46.00
CA ILE A 769 -13.22 25.78 -45.28
C ILE A 769 -12.36 25.48 -44.04
N TYR A 770 -11.08 25.85 -44.10
CA TYR A 770 -10.26 25.96 -42.90
C TYR A 770 -10.75 27.15 -42.07
N PHE A 771 -10.89 26.94 -40.76
CA PHE A 771 -11.22 27.98 -39.78
C PHE A 771 -10.33 27.82 -38.54
N LYS A 772 -10.02 28.94 -37.87
CA LYS A 772 -9.32 28.94 -36.57
C LYS A 772 -9.83 30.10 -35.72
N VAL A 773 -10.36 29.79 -34.54
CA VAL A 773 -10.85 30.78 -33.57
C VAL A 773 -9.76 31.03 -32.52
N ILE A 774 -9.48 32.31 -32.25
CA ILE A 774 -8.51 32.79 -31.26
C ILE A 774 -9.26 33.72 -30.30
N LEU A 775 -9.41 33.29 -29.05
CA LEU A 775 -10.07 34.04 -27.98
C LEU A 775 -9.13 35.12 -27.42
N LEU A 776 -9.64 36.33 -27.21
CA LEU A 776 -8.91 37.43 -26.59
C LEU A 776 -9.31 37.57 -25.13
N LEU A 777 -8.41 37.17 -24.24
CA LEU A 777 -8.65 37.12 -22.79
C LEU A 777 -8.28 38.44 -22.09
N GLY A 778 -7.26 39.12 -22.61
CA GLY A 778 -6.82 40.43 -22.13
C GLY A 778 -6.59 40.51 -20.62
N ASN A 779 -7.04 41.60 -20.02
CA ASN A 779 -6.89 41.87 -18.59
C ASN A 779 -7.69 40.92 -17.66
N ASN A 780 -8.65 40.15 -18.19
CA ASN A 780 -9.55 39.34 -17.37
C ASN A 780 -8.83 38.17 -16.67
N VAL A 781 -7.75 37.64 -17.24
CA VAL A 781 -6.95 36.57 -16.60
C VAL A 781 -6.21 37.11 -15.38
N LEU A 782 -5.56 38.27 -15.49
CA LEU A 782 -4.89 38.93 -14.36
C LEU A 782 -5.87 39.33 -13.24
N LYS A 783 -7.11 39.68 -13.63
CA LYS A 783 -8.20 40.01 -12.71
C LYS A 783 -8.73 38.75 -12.00
N ALA A 784 -9.02 37.70 -12.75
CA ALA A 784 -9.46 36.40 -12.23
C ALA A 784 -8.40 35.72 -11.34
N GLN A 785 -7.11 35.80 -11.68
CA GLN A 785 -6.02 35.33 -10.81
C GLN A 785 -6.09 36.00 -9.44
N LYS A 786 -6.15 37.34 -9.39
CA LYS A 786 -6.20 38.07 -8.11
C LYS A 786 -7.49 37.85 -7.32
N LEU A 787 -8.59 37.53 -8.00
CA LEU A 787 -9.85 37.15 -7.38
C LEU A 787 -9.78 35.73 -6.78
N VAL A 788 -9.29 34.74 -7.55
CA VAL A 788 -9.11 33.35 -7.11
C VAL A 788 -8.08 33.24 -5.98
N ASP A 789 -6.95 33.95 -6.07
CA ASP A 789 -5.95 34.01 -4.99
C ASP A 789 -6.60 34.39 -3.66
N GLN A 790 -7.42 35.45 -3.66
CA GLN A 790 -8.04 36.01 -2.46
C GLN A 790 -9.22 35.17 -1.95
N VAL A 791 -10.00 34.55 -2.85
CA VAL A 791 -11.07 33.59 -2.48
C VAL A 791 -10.47 32.34 -1.83
N LEU A 792 -9.38 31.79 -2.38
CA LEU A 792 -8.72 30.61 -1.83
C LEU A 792 -8.06 30.88 -0.47
N VAL A 793 -7.47 32.07 -0.28
CA VAL A 793 -6.95 32.49 1.03
C VAL A 793 -8.08 32.55 2.06
N GLN A 794 -9.21 33.19 1.76
CA GLN A 794 -10.32 33.28 2.72
C GLN A 794 -10.92 31.90 3.02
N LEU A 795 -11.15 31.04 2.01
CA LEU A 795 -11.63 29.67 2.22
C LEU A 795 -10.67 28.84 3.12
N GLN A 796 -9.36 29.04 2.99
CA GLN A 796 -8.37 28.38 3.84
C GLN A 796 -8.32 28.93 5.28
N GLU A 797 -8.78 30.15 5.54
CA GLU A 797 -8.92 30.71 6.87
C GLU A 797 -10.26 30.28 7.50
N ASP A 798 -11.35 30.38 6.76
CA ASP A 798 -12.70 30.03 7.22
C ASP A 798 -12.79 28.53 7.59
N LEU A 799 -12.27 27.62 6.75
CA LEU A 799 -12.27 26.18 7.05
C LEU A 799 -11.37 25.80 8.24
N LYS A 800 -10.29 26.56 8.51
CA LYS A 800 -9.50 26.40 9.75
C LYS A 800 -10.30 26.83 10.97
N ASN A 801 -11.06 27.92 10.86
CA ASN A 801 -11.92 28.41 11.93
C ASN A 801 -13.14 27.48 12.18
N GLU A 802 -13.70 26.86 11.14
CA GLU A 802 -14.74 25.82 11.29
C GLU A 802 -14.22 24.54 11.96
N SER A 803 -12.96 24.15 11.73
CA SER A 803 -12.34 23.00 12.42
C SER A 803 -12.24 23.16 13.94
N ILE A 804 -12.41 24.40 14.44
CA ILE A 804 -12.43 24.75 15.86
C ILE A 804 -13.88 24.78 16.42
N LYS A 805 -14.90 24.75 15.55
CA LYS A 805 -16.32 24.82 15.95
C LYS A 805 -17.13 23.53 15.73
N ASN A 806 -16.74 22.70 14.76
CA ASN A 806 -17.58 21.57 14.32
C ASN A 806 -17.47 20.31 15.21
N ILE A 807 -17.67 20.48 16.52
CA ILE A 807 -18.12 19.42 17.43
C ILE A 807 -19.66 19.37 17.50
N GLU A 808 -20.34 20.47 17.14
CA GLU A 808 -21.80 20.57 17.16
C GLU A 808 -22.38 20.78 15.73
N LEU A 809 -23.63 20.34 15.53
CA LEU A 809 -24.47 20.56 14.34
C LEU A 809 -24.11 19.78 13.05
N GLN A 810 -24.21 18.45 13.09
CA GLN A 810 -24.72 17.71 11.93
C GLN A 810 -26.25 17.84 11.86
N GLN A 811 -26.79 18.55 10.86
CA GLN A 811 -28.09 18.34 10.17
C GLN A 811 -28.54 19.63 9.46
N ILE A 812 -28.91 19.55 8.17
CA ILE A 812 -30.08 20.20 7.51
C ILE A 812 -29.91 20.28 5.96
N ASN A 813 -30.98 19.91 5.27
CA ASN A 813 -31.34 20.15 3.85
C ASN A 813 -30.46 19.63 2.69
N ASP A 814 -30.93 18.53 2.12
CA ASP A 814 -31.03 18.38 0.65
C ASP A 814 -31.89 19.49 0.00
N ASN A 815 -31.77 19.61 -1.33
CA ASN A 815 -32.47 20.50 -2.26
C ASN A 815 -31.98 21.96 -2.33
N LEU A 816 -31.25 22.29 -3.41
CA LEU A 816 -31.66 23.31 -4.40
C LEU A 816 -30.73 23.36 -5.65
N LYS A 817 -31.29 22.99 -6.80
CA LYS A 817 -31.04 23.48 -8.19
C LYS A 817 -29.58 23.80 -8.61
N GLN A 818 -28.96 22.96 -9.44
CA GLN A 818 -29.00 23.05 -10.92
C GLN A 818 -28.32 24.31 -11.53
N SER A 819 -27.01 24.26 -11.73
CA SER A 819 -26.30 25.10 -12.71
C SER A 819 -26.35 24.47 -14.11
N GLN A 820 -26.29 25.28 -15.17
CA GLN A 820 -26.44 24.77 -16.55
C GLN A 820 -25.17 24.10 -17.12
N ILE A 821 -24.00 24.31 -16.51
CA ILE A 821 -22.72 23.76 -16.98
C ILE A 821 -22.65 22.23 -16.77
N VAL A 822 -23.23 21.73 -15.66
CA VAL A 822 -23.22 20.29 -15.30
C VAL A 822 -23.89 19.41 -16.36
N LYS A 823 -24.95 19.91 -17.02
CA LYS A 823 -25.68 19.17 -18.07
C LYS A 823 -24.87 18.90 -19.34
N LEU A 824 -23.75 19.59 -19.57
CA LEU A 824 -22.87 19.38 -20.72
C LEU A 824 -21.79 18.32 -20.49
N ILE A 825 -21.62 17.87 -19.24
CA ILE A 825 -20.57 16.92 -18.84
C ILE A 825 -21.17 15.53 -18.54
N THR A 826 -22.48 15.46 -18.25
CA THR A 826 -23.20 14.24 -17.80
C THR A 826 -23.97 13.50 -18.91
N PHE A 827 -24.02 14.02 -20.14
CA PHE A 827 -24.67 13.35 -21.28
C PHE A 827 -23.69 12.45 -22.05
N ASP A 828 -23.52 11.22 -21.56
CA ASP A 828 -23.02 10.10 -22.35
C ASP A 828 -24.18 9.40 -23.09
N ASN A 829 -23.93 8.84 -24.29
CA ASN A 829 -25.01 8.46 -25.21
C ASN A 829 -25.75 7.15 -24.81
N SER A 830 -26.89 7.27 -24.14
CA SER A 830 -27.78 6.16 -23.81
C SER A 830 -28.88 5.92 -24.86
N VAL A 831 -28.55 5.18 -25.93
CA VAL A 831 -29.56 4.59 -26.83
C VAL A 831 -29.31 3.09 -27.00
N ASN A 832 -30.38 2.30 -26.93
CA ASN A 832 -30.35 0.85 -26.87
C ASN A 832 -29.77 0.18 -28.13
N GLN A 833 -29.01 -0.90 -27.92
CA GLN A 833 -29.33 -2.18 -28.55
C GLN A 833 -28.90 -3.35 -27.67
N GLN A 834 -29.88 -4.05 -27.09
CA GLN A 834 -29.69 -5.43 -26.64
C GLN A 834 -29.86 -6.34 -27.85
N GLN A 835 -28.84 -7.13 -28.17
CA GLN A 835 -29.02 -8.44 -28.80
C GLN A 835 -27.85 -9.36 -28.45
N GLN A 836 -28.16 -10.62 -28.15
CA GLN A 836 -27.18 -11.62 -27.74
C GLN A 836 -26.48 -12.23 -28.98
N GLN A 837 -25.16 -12.35 -28.94
CA GLN A 837 -24.48 -13.47 -29.61
C GLN A 837 -23.09 -13.73 -29.02
N GLN A 838 -22.61 -14.97 -29.22
CA GLN A 838 -21.40 -15.52 -28.61
C GLN A 838 -20.11 -15.04 -29.31
N PRO A 839 -18.93 -15.18 -28.65
CA PRO A 839 -17.70 -14.55 -29.12
C PRO A 839 -17.21 -15.11 -30.47
N GLN A 840 -16.83 -14.21 -31.37
CA GLN A 840 -15.97 -14.50 -32.51
C GLN A 840 -14.72 -13.63 -32.46
N GLU A 841 -13.56 -14.26 -32.43
CA GLU A 841 -12.27 -13.58 -32.54
C GLU A 841 -12.13 -12.98 -33.95
N LYS A 842 -12.08 -11.66 -34.05
CA LYS A 842 -11.72 -10.96 -35.30
C LYS A 842 -10.54 -10.03 -35.09
N GLN A 843 -9.37 -10.62 -35.32
CA GLN A 843 -8.06 -10.00 -35.58
C GLN A 843 -8.07 -8.47 -35.62
N GLN A 844 -7.81 -7.82 -34.48
CA GLN A 844 -7.33 -6.45 -34.50
C GLN A 844 -5.94 -6.45 -35.17
N LYS A 845 -5.79 -5.70 -36.27
CA LYS A 845 -4.47 -5.49 -36.88
C LYS A 845 -3.63 -4.66 -35.91
N ASN A 846 -2.71 -5.32 -35.22
CA ASN A 846 -1.74 -4.69 -34.32
C ASN A 846 -1.04 -3.53 -35.02
N GLN A 847 -1.43 -2.29 -34.69
CA GLN A 847 -0.58 -1.14 -34.94
C GLN A 847 0.61 -1.27 -33.99
N GLN A 848 1.78 -1.60 -34.55
CA GLN A 848 3.02 -1.70 -33.78
C GLN A 848 3.35 -0.33 -33.19
N PHE A 849 3.05 -0.14 -31.91
CA PHE A 849 3.52 1.00 -31.14
C PHE A 849 5.05 1.02 -31.21
N LYS A 850 5.63 2.14 -31.67
CA LYS A 850 7.08 2.32 -31.62
C LYS A 850 7.52 2.26 -30.14
N PRO A 851 8.51 1.43 -29.77
CA PRO A 851 8.89 1.24 -28.38
C PRO A 851 9.31 2.60 -27.76
N PRO A 852 8.89 2.89 -26.52
CA PRO A 852 9.13 4.18 -25.91
C PRO A 852 10.62 4.46 -25.72
N ASN A 853 11.05 5.64 -26.16
CA ASN A 853 12.44 6.07 -26.05
C ASN A 853 12.88 6.16 -24.58
N LYS A 854 14.16 5.88 -24.27
CA LYS A 854 14.72 5.87 -22.90
C LYS A 854 14.39 7.15 -22.12
N ASN A 855 14.38 8.31 -22.79
CA ASN A 855 14.01 9.59 -22.16
C ASN A 855 12.55 9.62 -21.68
N PHE A 856 11.60 9.03 -22.41
CA PHE A 856 10.21 8.93 -21.98
C PHE A 856 10.06 7.99 -20.79
N LEU A 857 10.68 6.81 -20.83
CA LEU A 857 10.67 5.88 -19.69
C LEU A 857 11.26 6.52 -18.43
N GLN A 858 12.30 7.35 -18.55
CA GLN A 858 12.83 8.13 -17.42
C GLN A 858 11.86 9.22 -16.92
N GLN A 859 11.15 9.92 -17.81
CA GLN A 859 10.17 10.95 -17.43
C GLN A 859 8.91 10.34 -16.81
N GLN A 860 8.42 9.22 -17.35
CA GLN A 860 7.34 8.41 -16.79
C GLN A 860 7.73 7.85 -15.42
N LYS A 861 8.96 7.35 -15.25
CA LYS A 861 9.50 6.95 -13.94
C LYS A 861 9.47 8.11 -12.94
N LYS A 862 9.84 9.33 -13.35
CA LYS A 862 9.76 10.53 -12.49
C LYS A 862 8.32 10.87 -12.09
N LEU A 863 7.32 10.71 -12.97
CA LEU A 863 5.91 10.89 -12.60
C LEU A 863 5.41 9.80 -11.64
N ILE A 864 5.72 8.54 -11.90
CA ILE A 864 5.30 7.41 -11.05
C ILE A 864 5.92 7.52 -9.65
N LEU A 865 7.18 7.96 -9.55
CA LEU A 865 7.84 8.28 -8.28
C LEU A 865 7.16 9.46 -7.57
N LYS A 866 6.81 10.55 -8.28
CA LYS A 866 6.05 11.67 -7.70
C LYS A 866 4.71 11.25 -7.12
N LEU A 867 3.92 10.45 -7.85
CA LEU A 867 2.63 9.97 -7.33
C LEU A 867 2.82 9.08 -6.08
N ASN A 868 3.81 8.18 -6.10
CA ASN A 868 4.07 7.32 -4.94
C ASN A 868 4.69 8.08 -3.75
N GLN A 869 5.39 9.19 -3.97
CA GLN A 869 5.78 10.15 -2.93
C GLN A 869 4.54 10.89 -2.38
N PHE A 870 3.61 11.33 -3.22
CA PHE A 870 2.37 11.98 -2.77
C PHE A 870 1.53 11.04 -1.89
N TYR A 871 1.33 9.78 -2.32
CA TYR A 871 0.68 8.73 -1.51
C TYR A 871 1.39 8.42 -0.17
N GLN A 872 2.60 8.95 0.08
CA GLN A 872 3.33 8.82 1.34
C GLN A 872 3.31 10.11 2.18
N GLN A 873 2.84 11.24 1.63
CA GLN A 873 2.98 12.57 2.24
C GLN A 873 1.65 13.25 2.58
N SER A 874 0.53 12.89 1.95
CA SER A 874 -0.72 13.62 2.12
C SER A 874 -1.62 13.12 3.25
N LYS A 875 -1.83 13.97 4.27
CA LYS A 875 -3.21 14.18 4.73
C LYS A 875 -3.96 14.89 3.60
N TYR A 876 -5.07 14.33 3.14
CA TYR A 876 -5.85 14.88 2.04
C TYR A 876 -6.82 15.93 2.59
N ASP A 877 -6.69 17.18 2.15
CA ASP A 877 -7.49 18.31 2.65
C ASP A 877 -8.83 18.38 1.88
N SER A 878 -9.71 17.42 2.16
CA SER A 878 -10.98 17.18 1.43
C SER A 878 -11.90 18.39 1.37
N ASN A 879 -11.80 19.29 2.34
CA ASN A 879 -12.86 20.22 2.69
C ASN A 879 -13.01 21.35 1.65
N ILE A 880 -11.89 21.79 1.07
CA ILE A 880 -11.90 22.77 -0.04
C ILE A 880 -12.49 22.15 -1.31
N GLN A 881 -12.26 20.85 -1.56
CA GLN A 881 -12.86 20.15 -2.70
C GLN A 881 -14.37 20.01 -2.52
N SER A 882 -14.85 19.55 -1.36
CA SER A 882 -16.29 19.41 -1.09
C SER A 882 -17.03 20.75 -1.09
N PHE A 883 -16.34 21.84 -0.77
CA PHE A 883 -16.88 23.18 -0.95
C PHE A 883 -16.96 23.57 -2.44
N LEU A 884 -15.84 23.56 -3.16
CA LEU A 884 -15.76 24.08 -4.53
C LEU A 884 -16.41 23.19 -5.61
N CYS A 885 -16.66 21.91 -5.33
CA CYS A 885 -17.23 20.96 -6.30
C CYS A 885 -18.65 20.52 -5.97
N ASP A 886 -19.34 20.00 -6.98
CA ASP A 886 -20.57 19.22 -6.83
C ASP A 886 -20.29 17.70 -6.63
N ILE A 887 -21.37 16.91 -6.60
CA ILE A 887 -21.31 15.45 -6.46
C ILE A 887 -20.60 14.79 -7.66
N ASP A 888 -20.60 15.40 -8.84
CA ASP A 888 -19.97 14.90 -10.06
C ASP A 888 -18.52 15.39 -10.25
N GLY A 889 -18.00 16.24 -9.36
CA GLY A 889 -16.63 16.76 -9.42
C GLY A 889 -16.45 17.91 -10.42
N ILE A 890 -17.49 18.71 -10.63
CA ILE A 890 -17.49 19.91 -11.45
C ILE A 890 -17.43 21.13 -10.54
N ILE A 891 -16.71 22.19 -10.94
CA ILE A 891 -16.63 23.41 -10.13
C ILE A 891 -18.00 24.08 -10.06
N ASP A 892 -18.53 24.19 -8.84
CA ASP A 892 -19.81 24.81 -8.55
C ASP A 892 -19.64 26.32 -8.38
N MET A 893 -19.83 27.05 -9.49
CA MET A 893 -19.70 28.51 -9.51
C MET A 893 -20.77 29.24 -8.70
N ASP A 894 -21.94 28.61 -8.44
CA ASP A 894 -23.00 29.23 -7.64
C ASP A 894 -22.62 29.24 -6.15
N LYS A 895 -21.94 28.19 -5.65
CA LYS A 895 -21.27 28.21 -4.34
C LYS A 895 -20.14 29.24 -4.25
N VAL A 896 -19.33 29.40 -5.30
CA VAL A 896 -18.25 30.42 -5.33
C VAL A 896 -18.84 31.83 -5.28
N VAL A 897 -19.91 32.09 -6.04
CA VAL A 897 -20.64 33.36 -6.04
C VAL A 897 -21.28 33.66 -4.68
N SER A 898 -21.91 32.67 -4.04
CA SER A 898 -22.52 32.87 -2.71
C SER A 898 -21.47 33.12 -1.63
N PHE A 899 -20.34 32.42 -1.66
CA PHE A 899 -19.19 32.65 -0.77
C PHE A 899 -18.67 34.09 -0.87
N ILE A 900 -18.42 34.58 -2.10
CA ILE A 900 -17.96 35.96 -2.35
C ILE A 900 -18.98 36.98 -1.81
N ARG A 901 -20.28 36.72 -2.00
CA ARG A 901 -21.38 37.57 -1.54
C ARG A 901 -21.47 37.64 0.00
N MET A 902 -21.14 36.55 0.70
CA MET A 902 -21.11 36.49 2.18
C MET A 902 -19.85 37.14 2.77
N SER A 903 -18.68 36.85 2.21
CA SER A 903 -17.36 37.26 2.73
C SER A 903 -16.96 38.72 2.44
N LYS A 904 -17.64 39.40 1.49
CA LYS A 904 -17.45 40.84 1.18
C LYS A 904 -16.00 41.23 0.86
N LEU A 905 -15.27 40.33 0.21
CA LEU A 905 -13.83 40.47 -0.02
C LEU A 905 -13.45 41.66 -0.92
N GLU A 906 -12.30 42.26 -0.61
CA GLU A 906 -11.59 43.20 -1.49
C GLU A 906 -10.35 42.52 -2.09
N TYR A 907 -9.94 42.93 -3.29
CA TYR A 907 -8.66 42.54 -3.86
C TYR A 907 -7.96 43.73 -4.54
N LYS A 908 -6.64 43.65 -4.72
CA LYS A 908 -5.83 44.71 -5.37
C LYS A 908 -5.62 44.39 -6.85
N PHE A 909 -6.07 45.28 -7.73
CA PHE A 909 -5.87 45.21 -9.18
C PHE A 909 -5.32 46.53 -9.72
N LYS A 910 -4.17 46.47 -10.41
CA LYS A 910 -3.46 47.64 -10.97
C LYS A 910 -3.33 48.83 -9.99
N GLY A 911 -2.99 48.52 -8.74
CA GLY A 911 -2.80 49.52 -7.67
C GLY A 911 -4.09 50.00 -6.97
N LYS A 912 -5.27 49.74 -7.53
CA LYS A 912 -6.56 50.06 -6.89
C LYS A 912 -7.07 48.87 -6.08
N LYS A 913 -7.77 49.14 -4.97
CA LYS A 913 -8.69 48.18 -4.35
C LYS A 913 -9.94 48.08 -5.23
N ILE A 914 -10.48 46.87 -5.37
CA ILE A 914 -11.78 46.57 -5.99
C ILE A 914 -12.55 45.68 -5.01
N ASN A 915 -13.84 45.95 -4.83
CA ASN A 915 -14.71 45.08 -4.04
C ASN A 915 -15.22 43.95 -4.94
N MET A 916 -15.14 42.68 -4.49
CA MET A 916 -15.61 41.56 -5.31
C MET A 916 -17.12 41.62 -5.59
N LEU A 917 -17.89 42.34 -4.76
CA LEU A 917 -19.32 42.60 -5.02
C LEU A 917 -19.55 43.36 -6.34
N ASP A 918 -18.61 44.23 -6.75
CA ASP A 918 -18.66 44.95 -8.04
C ASP A 918 -18.54 43.98 -9.24
N ASP A 919 -17.92 42.82 -9.03
CA ASP A 919 -17.63 41.82 -10.04
C ASP A 919 -18.63 40.66 -10.09
N LEU A 920 -19.52 40.51 -9.10
CA LEU A 920 -20.50 39.43 -9.02
C LEU A 920 -21.33 39.27 -10.31
N LYS A 921 -21.77 40.38 -10.92
CA LYS A 921 -22.52 40.36 -12.19
C LYS A 921 -21.75 39.68 -13.34
N TYR A 922 -20.42 39.72 -13.31
CA TYR A 922 -19.53 39.08 -14.29
C TYR A 922 -19.08 37.67 -13.88
N LEU A 923 -19.50 37.18 -12.70
CA LEU A 923 -19.29 35.82 -12.20
C LEU A 923 -20.59 35.00 -12.22
N GLU A 924 -21.75 35.64 -12.07
CA GLU A 924 -23.08 35.05 -12.22
C GLU A 924 -23.41 34.77 -13.71
N ASP A 925 -22.92 35.61 -14.64
CA ASP A 925 -23.01 35.36 -16.07
C ASP A 925 -22.00 34.29 -16.51
N SER A 926 -22.48 33.05 -16.71
CA SER A 926 -21.69 31.92 -17.22
C SER A 926 -21.04 32.15 -18.60
N SER A 927 -21.48 33.17 -19.35
CA SER A 927 -20.88 33.54 -20.64
C SER A 927 -19.79 34.61 -20.53
N SER A 928 -19.59 35.18 -19.35
CA SER A 928 -18.53 36.13 -19.06
C SER A 928 -17.14 35.50 -19.18
N ILE A 929 -16.21 36.23 -19.81
CA ILE A 929 -14.79 35.83 -19.81
C ILE A 929 -14.23 35.84 -18.38
N LEU A 930 -14.77 36.63 -17.45
CA LEU A 930 -14.32 36.61 -16.05
C LEU A 930 -14.75 35.31 -15.34
N HIS A 931 -16.03 34.91 -15.47
CA HIS A 931 -16.52 33.61 -15.03
C HIS A 931 -15.67 32.47 -15.62
N LEU A 932 -15.45 32.47 -16.94
CA LEU A 932 -14.64 31.47 -17.64
C LEU A 932 -13.22 31.37 -17.09
N CYS A 933 -12.55 32.51 -16.86
CA CYS A 933 -11.21 32.54 -16.27
C CYS A 933 -11.20 31.99 -14.83
N VAL A 934 -12.15 32.39 -13.98
CA VAL A 934 -12.25 31.93 -12.58
C VAL A 934 -12.51 30.43 -12.53
N PHE A 935 -13.50 29.93 -13.27
CA PHE A 935 -13.80 28.50 -13.41
C PHE A 935 -12.57 27.69 -13.85
N CYS A 936 -11.85 28.15 -14.88
CA CYS A 936 -10.68 27.45 -15.42
C CYS A 936 -9.46 27.47 -14.48
N LEU A 937 -9.33 28.48 -13.61
CA LEU A 937 -8.28 28.57 -12.59
C LEU A 937 -8.62 27.71 -11.37
N LEU A 938 -9.85 27.77 -10.86
CA LEU A 938 -10.34 26.89 -9.78
C LEU A 938 -10.26 25.42 -10.18
N SER A 939 -10.63 25.09 -11.42
CA SER A 939 -10.51 23.71 -11.96
C SER A 939 -9.08 23.18 -11.87
N LYS A 940 -8.07 24.02 -12.18
CA LYS A 940 -6.65 23.65 -12.08
C LYS A 940 -6.15 23.59 -10.65
N TYR A 941 -6.63 24.47 -9.77
CA TYR A 941 -6.32 24.38 -8.33
C TYR A 941 -6.85 23.08 -7.72
N VAL A 942 -8.12 22.71 -7.99
CA VAL A 942 -8.71 21.45 -7.49
C VAL A 942 -8.02 20.23 -8.12
N LEU A 943 -7.66 20.26 -9.41
CA LEU A 943 -6.84 19.19 -10.01
C LEU A 943 -5.52 19.00 -9.25
N GLN A 944 -4.83 20.09 -8.88
CA GLN A 944 -3.55 20.02 -8.15
C GLN A 944 -3.67 19.40 -6.75
N GLN A 945 -4.86 19.41 -6.14
CA GLN A 945 -5.12 18.69 -4.89
C GLN A 945 -5.44 17.18 -5.11
N LEU A 946 -5.81 16.78 -6.33
CA LEU A 946 -6.26 15.43 -6.69
C LEU A 946 -5.09 14.58 -7.27
N PRO A 947 -4.43 13.69 -6.50
CA PRO A 947 -3.09 13.22 -6.84
C PRO A 947 -3.06 12.31 -8.06
N ASP A 948 -3.95 11.30 -8.08
CA ASP A 948 -4.17 10.39 -9.21
C ASP A 948 -4.48 11.17 -10.49
N GLN A 949 -5.31 12.21 -10.40
CA GLN A 949 -5.76 12.98 -11.56
C GLN A 949 -4.67 13.91 -12.09
N GLN A 950 -3.94 14.62 -11.20
CA GLN A 950 -2.80 15.45 -11.57
C GLN A 950 -1.67 14.59 -12.19
N PHE A 951 -1.38 13.41 -11.62
CA PHE A 951 -0.43 12.46 -12.19
C PHE A 951 -0.85 12.01 -13.60
N PHE A 952 -2.12 11.64 -13.79
CA PHE A 952 -2.59 11.19 -15.09
C PHE A 952 -2.60 12.34 -16.12
N TYR A 953 -2.95 13.56 -15.71
CA TYR A 953 -2.86 14.77 -16.52
C TYR A 953 -1.41 15.08 -16.97
N ASP A 954 -0.44 15.04 -16.04
CA ASP A 954 0.97 15.23 -16.38
C ASP A 954 1.51 14.10 -17.28
N TYR A 955 0.99 12.88 -17.13
CA TYR A 955 1.31 11.77 -18.02
C TYR A 955 0.72 11.94 -19.43
N LEU A 956 -0.55 12.37 -19.55
CA LEU A 956 -1.16 12.73 -20.85
C LEU A 956 -0.30 13.80 -21.56
N LYS A 957 0.21 14.79 -20.82
CA LYS A 957 1.10 15.83 -21.33
C LYS A 957 2.43 15.28 -21.84
N GLN A 958 3.04 14.32 -21.14
CA GLN A 958 4.25 13.63 -21.64
C GLN A 958 3.96 12.75 -22.86
N TYR A 959 2.83 12.03 -22.87
CA TYR A 959 2.42 11.15 -23.97
C TYR A 959 2.25 11.94 -25.28
N ALA A 960 1.50 13.04 -25.27
CA ALA A 960 1.31 13.89 -26.45
C ALA A 960 2.62 14.47 -27.00
N LEU A 961 3.57 14.82 -26.12
CA LEU A 961 4.87 15.36 -26.51
C LEU A 961 5.84 14.28 -27.02
N GLN A 962 5.76 13.04 -26.52
CA GLN A 962 6.65 11.94 -26.94
C GLN A 962 6.47 11.60 -28.43
N TYR A 963 5.23 11.55 -28.91
CA TYR A 963 4.93 11.12 -30.28
C TYR A 963 5.08 12.25 -31.33
N ASN A 964 5.63 13.41 -30.93
CA ASN A 964 6.04 14.52 -31.79
C ASN A 964 4.94 15.15 -32.69
N TYR A 965 3.66 14.89 -32.44
CA TYR A 965 2.57 15.52 -33.17
C TYR A 965 2.28 16.95 -32.73
N TYR A 966 2.63 17.33 -31.49
CA TYR A 966 2.27 18.63 -30.91
C TYR A 966 3.39 19.35 -30.15
N SER A 967 3.28 20.68 -30.07
CA SER A 967 4.19 21.58 -29.34
C SER A 967 3.82 21.67 -27.84
N PRO A 968 4.76 22.05 -26.94
CA PRO A 968 4.47 22.35 -25.54
C PRO A 968 3.33 23.36 -25.32
N ASN A 969 3.00 24.18 -26.31
CA ASN A 969 1.94 25.18 -26.25
C ASN A 969 0.54 24.67 -26.67
N ASP A 970 0.46 23.54 -27.38
CA ASP A 970 -0.80 22.99 -27.92
C ASP A 970 -0.97 21.46 -27.87
N TRP A 971 -0.19 20.79 -27.00
CA TRP A 971 -0.25 19.36 -26.69
C TRP A 971 -1.66 18.78 -26.43
N TYR A 972 -2.59 19.58 -25.89
CA TYR A 972 -3.96 19.16 -25.56
C TYR A 972 -4.78 18.75 -26.80
N LYS A 973 -4.38 19.15 -28.01
CA LYS A 973 -5.02 18.77 -29.30
C LYS A 973 -5.04 17.25 -29.54
N ASN A 974 -4.19 16.50 -28.84
CA ASN A 974 -4.20 15.04 -28.85
C ASN A 974 -5.42 14.44 -28.13
N PHE A 975 -6.04 15.18 -27.21
CA PHE A 975 -7.12 14.70 -26.32
C PHE A 975 -8.42 15.52 -26.42
N ILE A 976 -8.36 16.75 -26.93
CA ILE A 976 -9.51 17.60 -27.23
C ILE A 976 -9.51 17.97 -28.70
N GLU A 977 -10.68 17.97 -29.35
CA GLU A 977 -10.90 18.65 -30.62
C GLU A 977 -11.92 19.78 -30.48
N LEU A 978 -11.65 20.92 -31.11
CA LEU A 978 -12.61 22.01 -31.21
C LEU A 978 -13.55 21.69 -32.40
N GLN A 979 -14.69 21.07 -32.10
CA GLN A 979 -15.76 20.78 -33.05
C GLN A 979 -16.44 22.08 -33.50
N CYS A 980 -16.05 22.56 -34.68
CA CYS A 980 -16.97 23.23 -35.59
C CYS A 980 -17.11 22.40 -36.87
N GLN A 981 -17.57 21.15 -36.72
CA GLN A 981 -18.01 20.38 -37.89
C GLN A 981 -19.25 21.04 -38.48
N LEU A 982 -19.15 21.46 -39.74
CA LEU A 982 -20.30 21.87 -40.54
C LEU A 982 -21.05 20.61 -40.99
N ASN A 983 -21.80 20.01 -40.07
CA ASN A 983 -22.84 19.05 -40.42
C ASN A 983 -23.78 19.71 -41.42
N GLN A 984 -24.01 19.08 -42.56
CA GLN A 984 -24.71 19.71 -43.69
C GLN A 984 -26.21 19.98 -43.39
N GLU A 985 -26.74 19.49 -42.27
CA GLU A 985 -28.15 19.55 -41.89
C GLU A 985 -28.45 20.46 -40.67
N GLU A 986 -27.44 20.89 -39.89
CA GLU A 986 -27.62 21.90 -38.83
C GLU A 986 -26.72 23.13 -39.04
N HIS A 987 -27.26 24.16 -39.70
CA HIS A 987 -26.55 25.39 -39.99
C HIS A 987 -26.47 26.35 -38.77
N ILE A 988 -25.53 26.10 -37.86
CA ILE A 988 -24.98 27.19 -37.03
C ILE A 988 -24.28 28.16 -37.99
N LYS A 989 -24.79 29.38 -38.15
CA LYS A 989 -24.10 30.37 -38.98
C LYS A 989 -22.88 30.90 -38.24
N MET A 990 -21.87 31.26 -39.00
CA MET A 990 -20.62 31.90 -38.55
C MET A 990 -20.85 33.19 -37.72
N SER A 991 -21.97 33.87 -37.95
CA SER A 991 -22.49 34.97 -37.11
C SER A 991 -22.75 34.55 -35.66
N ASP A 992 -23.22 33.32 -35.45
CA ASP A 992 -23.93 32.86 -34.24
C ASP A 992 -22.98 32.29 -33.18
N ILE A 993 -21.68 32.18 -33.50
CA ILE A 993 -20.62 31.92 -32.51
C ILE A 993 -20.58 33.10 -31.54
N CYS A 994 -21.24 32.88 -30.40
CA CYS A 994 -21.38 33.76 -29.24
C CYS A 994 -20.59 33.20 -28.05
N GLN A 995 -20.19 34.07 -27.12
CA GLN A 995 -19.47 33.73 -25.89
C GLN A 995 -20.17 32.60 -25.09
N GLN A 996 -21.50 32.58 -25.11
CA GLN A 996 -22.37 31.60 -24.44
C GLN A 996 -22.16 30.14 -24.87
N LYS A 997 -21.66 29.87 -26.07
CA LYS A 997 -21.52 28.49 -26.60
C LYS A 997 -20.10 27.94 -26.60
N LEU A 998 -19.11 28.68 -26.12
CA LEU A 998 -17.69 28.34 -26.37
C LEU A 998 -17.25 26.99 -25.76
N PHE A 999 -17.80 26.60 -24.61
CA PHE A 999 -17.55 25.28 -24.01
C PHE A 999 -18.15 24.13 -24.83
N GLN A 1000 -19.30 24.35 -25.48
CA GLN A 1000 -20.02 23.33 -26.28
C GLN A 1000 -19.26 22.93 -27.55
N LEU A 1001 -18.26 23.73 -27.95
CA LEU A 1001 -17.42 23.46 -29.12
C LEU A 1001 -16.22 22.55 -28.80
N TYR A 1002 -15.96 22.20 -27.53
CA TYR A 1002 -14.85 21.32 -27.16
C TYR A 1002 -15.33 19.88 -26.94
N SER A 1003 -14.90 18.99 -27.83
CA SER A 1003 -15.17 17.55 -27.78
C SER A 1003 -13.95 16.79 -27.25
N PHE A 1004 -14.19 15.70 -26.52
CA PHE A 1004 -13.13 14.87 -25.95
C PHE A 1004 -12.84 13.64 -26.82
N LYS A 1005 -11.55 13.41 -27.09
CA LYS A 1005 -11.07 12.21 -27.76
C LYS A 1005 -10.88 11.10 -26.74
N ASP A 1006 -11.98 10.63 -26.14
CA ASP A 1006 -11.91 9.68 -25.02
C ASP A 1006 -11.17 8.38 -25.42
N PHE A 1007 -11.22 7.97 -26.69
CA PHE A 1007 -10.38 6.89 -27.24
C PHE A 1007 -8.86 7.16 -27.16
N GLN A 1008 -8.40 8.40 -27.37
CA GLN A 1008 -6.99 8.78 -27.21
C GLN A 1008 -6.56 8.82 -25.74
N ILE A 1009 -7.48 9.19 -24.84
CA ILE A 1009 -7.26 9.15 -23.38
C ILE A 1009 -7.14 7.69 -22.92
N GLN A 1010 -8.01 6.81 -23.42
CA GLN A 1010 -7.94 5.36 -23.19
C GLN A 1010 -6.65 4.74 -23.76
N GLN A 1011 -6.25 5.07 -24.99
CA GLN A 1011 -4.97 4.60 -25.56
C GLN A 1011 -3.75 5.02 -24.71
N ALA A 1012 -3.74 6.26 -24.22
CA ALA A 1012 -2.70 6.71 -23.30
C ALA A 1012 -2.71 5.91 -21.99
N PHE A 1013 -3.89 5.58 -21.44
CA PHE A 1013 -4.01 4.74 -20.24
C PHE A 1013 -3.55 3.29 -20.47
N GLU A 1014 -3.89 2.65 -21.59
CA GLU A 1014 -3.34 1.31 -21.91
C GLU A 1014 -1.80 1.36 -22.09
N SER A 1015 -1.27 2.40 -22.75
CA SER A 1015 0.17 2.64 -22.84
C SER A 1015 0.83 2.93 -21.48
N LEU A 1016 0.08 3.38 -20.48
CA LEU A 1016 0.56 3.52 -19.11
C LEU A 1016 0.64 2.15 -18.43
N LYS A 1017 -0.38 1.28 -18.58
CA LYS A 1017 -0.39 -0.09 -18.01
C LYS A 1017 0.78 -0.94 -18.52
N THR A 1018 1.16 -0.81 -19.79
CA THR A 1018 2.28 -1.56 -20.38
C THR A 1018 3.67 -1.11 -19.88
N SER A 1019 3.76 -0.05 -19.07
CA SER A 1019 5.05 0.41 -18.53
C SER A 1019 5.60 -0.57 -17.49
N PRO A 1020 6.90 -0.92 -17.52
CA PRO A 1020 7.52 -1.79 -16.51
C PRO A 1020 7.50 -1.17 -15.10
N HIS A 1021 7.21 0.13 -14.97
CA HIS A 1021 7.07 0.83 -13.70
C HIS A 1021 5.63 0.95 -13.21
N PHE A 1022 4.62 0.56 -14.00
CA PHE A 1022 3.21 0.69 -13.61
C PHE A 1022 2.84 -0.19 -12.40
N LYS A 1023 3.47 -1.37 -12.26
CA LYS A 1023 3.30 -2.27 -11.10
C LYS A 1023 3.51 -1.59 -9.74
N ILE A 1024 4.29 -0.50 -9.68
CA ILE A 1024 4.54 0.30 -8.47
C ILE A 1024 3.26 0.99 -7.96
N ILE A 1025 2.35 1.36 -8.87
CA ILE A 1025 1.11 2.10 -8.57
C ILE A 1025 -0.17 1.34 -8.92
N GLN A 1026 -0.08 0.18 -9.60
CA GLN A 1026 -1.21 -0.62 -10.10
C GLN A 1026 -2.31 -0.89 -9.07
N ASN A 1027 -1.95 -1.13 -7.80
CA ASN A 1027 -2.92 -1.42 -6.72
C ASN A 1027 -3.45 -0.17 -6.02
N LYS A 1028 -2.92 1.03 -6.34
CA LYS A 1028 -3.31 2.32 -5.73
C LYS A 1028 -4.08 3.21 -6.71
N PHE A 1029 -3.60 3.31 -7.96
CA PHE A 1029 -4.15 4.17 -9.00
C PHE A 1029 -5.47 3.62 -9.55
N LYS A 1030 -6.60 4.16 -9.07
CA LYS A 1030 -7.94 3.65 -9.41
C LYS A 1030 -8.57 4.46 -10.54
N TYR A 1031 -8.23 4.13 -11.79
CA TYR A 1031 -8.81 4.76 -12.98
C TYR A 1031 -10.36 4.77 -12.99
N GLN A 1032 -11.00 3.73 -12.45
CA GLN A 1032 -12.47 3.64 -12.33
C GLN A 1032 -13.07 4.57 -11.25
N ASN A 1033 -12.29 5.05 -10.28
CA ASN A 1033 -12.73 6.00 -9.25
C ASN A 1033 -12.40 7.46 -9.61
N VAL A 1034 -11.75 7.69 -10.77
CA VAL A 1034 -11.44 9.04 -11.25
C VAL A 1034 -12.71 9.69 -11.78
N LYS A 1035 -13.21 10.71 -11.07
CA LYS A 1035 -14.18 11.67 -11.63
C LYS A 1035 -13.50 12.44 -12.76
N LEU A 1036 -13.56 11.90 -13.99
CA LEU A 1036 -12.89 12.44 -15.19
C LEU A 1036 -13.26 13.90 -15.49
N ASN A 1037 -14.38 14.37 -14.95
CA ASN A 1037 -14.94 15.70 -15.16
C ASN A 1037 -13.94 16.83 -14.86
N ILE A 1038 -13.20 16.78 -13.75
CA ILE A 1038 -12.22 17.83 -13.39
C ILE A 1038 -10.95 17.77 -14.26
N LEU A 1039 -10.54 16.58 -14.69
CA LEU A 1039 -9.48 16.39 -15.68
C LEU A 1039 -9.91 16.92 -17.07
N LYS A 1040 -11.16 16.68 -17.48
CA LYS A 1040 -11.77 17.25 -18.69
C LYS A 1040 -11.81 18.80 -18.61
N GLN A 1041 -12.23 19.37 -17.49
CA GLN A 1041 -12.18 20.84 -17.24
C GLN A 1041 -10.75 21.40 -17.30
N ALA A 1042 -9.76 20.73 -16.69
CA ALA A 1042 -8.38 21.17 -16.70
C ALA A 1042 -7.72 21.11 -18.08
N LEU A 1043 -8.07 20.13 -18.92
CA LEU A 1043 -7.64 20.05 -20.31
C LEU A 1043 -8.21 21.21 -21.15
N VAL A 1044 -9.48 21.58 -20.96
CA VAL A 1044 -10.05 22.79 -21.59
C VAL A 1044 -9.37 24.07 -21.06
N SER A 1045 -8.97 24.09 -19.78
CA SER A 1045 -8.20 25.20 -19.20
C SER A 1045 -6.79 25.35 -19.79
N ASP A 1046 -6.11 24.26 -20.23
CA ASP A 1046 -4.88 24.35 -21.05
C ASP A 1046 -5.20 24.74 -22.50
N ALA A 1047 -6.31 24.24 -23.08
CA ALA A 1047 -6.77 24.62 -24.42
C ALA A 1047 -7.10 26.13 -24.53
N LEU A 1048 -7.65 26.72 -23.47
CA LEU A 1048 -7.91 28.15 -23.35
C LEU A 1048 -6.68 28.98 -22.93
N GLY A 1049 -5.53 28.34 -22.64
CA GLY A 1049 -4.27 29.05 -22.39
C GLY A 1049 -4.04 29.56 -20.96
N MET A 1050 -4.82 29.08 -19.99
CA MET A 1050 -4.76 29.56 -18.61
C MET A 1050 -3.51 29.03 -17.89
N SER A 1051 -2.53 29.89 -17.62
CA SER A 1051 -1.34 29.55 -16.82
C SER A 1051 -1.26 30.38 -15.54
N SER A 1052 -0.72 29.80 -14.47
CA SER A 1052 -0.67 30.36 -13.11
C SER A 1052 0.66 31.04 -12.75
N SER A 1053 1.51 31.37 -13.74
CA SER A 1053 2.93 31.66 -13.50
C SER A 1053 3.47 32.96 -14.12
N GLY A 1054 3.87 33.90 -13.26
CA GLY A 1054 5.00 34.82 -13.49
C GLY A 1054 4.72 36.18 -14.14
N LYS A 1055 5.64 37.12 -13.92
CA LYS A 1055 5.60 38.52 -14.42
C LYS A 1055 5.62 38.67 -15.96
N PHE A 1056 5.99 37.61 -16.69
CA PHE A 1056 5.94 37.56 -18.16
C PHE A 1056 4.98 36.44 -18.59
N SER A 1057 3.70 36.78 -18.76
CA SER A 1057 2.64 35.83 -19.03
C SER A 1057 2.75 35.24 -20.44
N LYS A 1058 3.16 33.96 -20.53
CA LYS A 1058 3.27 33.25 -21.81
C LYS A 1058 1.89 32.96 -22.39
N CYS A 1059 1.66 33.34 -23.65
CA CYS A 1059 0.47 32.91 -24.38
C CYS A 1059 0.61 31.44 -24.77
N GLN A 1060 -0.09 30.57 -24.05
CA GLN A 1060 -0.28 29.14 -24.32
C GLN A 1060 -1.72 28.93 -24.83
N GLY A 1061 -2.08 27.74 -25.33
CA GLY A 1061 -3.46 27.45 -25.75
C GLY A 1061 -3.89 28.13 -27.05
N GLU A 1062 -5.18 28.13 -27.35
CA GLU A 1062 -5.70 28.82 -28.54
C GLU A 1062 -5.83 30.34 -28.37
N SER A 1063 -5.95 30.82 -27.14
CA SER A 1063 -6.18 32.23 -26.77
C SER A 1063 -4.93 33.13 -26.83
N LEU A 1064 -5.16 34.44 -26.71
CA LEU A 1064 -4.13 35.47 -26.46
C LEU A 1064 -4.46 36.28 -25.19
N LEU A 1065 -3.44 36.59 -24.40
CA LEU A 1065 -3.55 37.31 -23.12
C LEU A 1065 -3.55 38.84 -23.27
N ILE A 1066 -3.98 39.36 -24.43
CA ILE A 1066 -4.02 40.79 -24.76
C ILE A 1066 -5.37 41.21 -25.35
N ASN A 1067 -5.65 42.51 -25.28
CA ASN A 1067 -6.82 43.13 -25.91
C ASN A 1067 -6.63 43.29 -27.43
N ILE A 1068 -7.73 43.34 -28.20
CA ILE A 1068 -7.73 43.59 -29.66
C ILE A 1068 -6.96 44.87 -30.05
N SER A 1069 -7.01 45.92 -29.20
CA SER A 1069 -6.31 47.19 -29.36
C SER A 1069 -4.78 47.09 -29.39
N ASN A 1070 -4.21 45.98 -28.91
CA ASN A 1070 -2.78 45.80 -28.72
C ASN A 1070 -2.16 44.86 -29.78
N ILE A 1071 -2.95 44.40 -30.76
CA ILE A 1071 -2.48 43.55 -31.86
C ILE A 1071 -2.03 44.46 -33.01
N GLY A 1072 -0.74 44.42 -33.34
CA GLY A 1072 -0.17 45.20 -34.44
C GLY A 1072 -0.33 44.53 -35.80
N SER A 1073 -0.21 43.20 -35.87
CA SER A 1073 -0.43 42.49 -37.13
C SER A 1073 -0.74 40.99 -37.00
N ILE A 1074 -1.40 40.47 -38.04
CA ILE A 1074 -1.42 39.05 -38.40
C ILE A 1074 -0.89 38.97 -39.83
N GLN A 1075 0.20 38.23 -40.05
CA GLN A 1075 0.90 38.16 -41.34
C GLN A 1075 1.39 36.74 -41.62
N ALA A 1076 1.24 36.28 -42.86
CA ALA A 1076 1.86 35.06 -43.37
C ALA A 1076 3.31 35.31 -43.83
N TYR A 1077 4.14 34.26 -43.76
CA TYR A 1077 5.55 34.28 -44.11
C TYR A 1077 5.93 33.00 -44.88
N THR A 1078 6.68 33.14 -45.98
CA THR A 1078 7.21 32.00 -46.75
C THR A 1078 8.67 31.73 -46.40
N LYS A 1079 9.11 30.48 -46.54
CA LYS A 1079 10.48 30.06 -46.22
C LYS A 1079 11.49 30.60 -47.25
N ARG A 1080 12.73 30.86 -46.82
CA ARG A 1080 13.87 31.18 -47.69
C ARG A 1080 14.61 29.88 -48.06
N SER A 1081 15.10 29.80 -49.29
CA SER A 1081 15.64 28.59 -49.92
C SER A 1081 17.12 28.31 -49.65
N LYS A 1082 17.95 29.34 -49.48
CA LYS A 1082 19.41 29.17 -49.36
C LYS A 1082 19.85 28.79 -47.94
N LYS A 1083 20.61 27.70 -47.83
CA LYS A 1083 21.33 27.29 -46.61
C LYS A 1083 22.45 28.29 -46.29
N CYS A 1084 22.45 28.84 -45.08
CA CYS A 1084 23.56 29.61 -44.51
C CYS A 1084 23.98 28.99 -43.16
N LEU A 1085 25.22 29.21 -42.74
CA LEU A 1085 25.89 28.54 -41.61
C LEU A 1085 25.28 28.78 -40.20
N PHE A 1086 24.17 29.52 -40.09
CA PHE A 1086 23.42 29.72 -38.85
C PHE A 1086 22.00 29.16 -38.97
N ASP A 1087 21.87 27.83 -38.93
CA ASP A 1087 20.59 27.13 -39.14
C ASP A 1087 19.67 27.17 -37.88
N LYS A 1088 19.34 28.40 -37.46
CA LYS A 1088 18.33 28.72 -36.44
C LYS A 1088 17.18 29.44 -37.13
N SER A 1089 16.01 28.81 -37.07
CA SER A 1089 14.85 29.03 -37.96
C SER A 1089 14.26 30.46 -38.03
N PHE A 1090 14.67 31.39 -37.17
CA PHE A 1090 14.04 32.72 -37.06
C PHE A 1090 14.18 33.58 -38.32
N PHE A 1091 15.39 33.63 -38.92
CA PHE A 1091 15.74 34.51 -40.04
C PHE A 1091 15.49 33.90 -41.44
N ASN A 1092 15.09 32.62 -41.51
CA ASN A 1092 14.92 31.87 -42.76
C ASN A 1092 13.51 32.05 -43.37
N TYR A 1093 12.87 33.20 -43.14
CA TYR A 1093 11.52 33.52 -43.62
C TYR A 1093 11.46 34.92 -44.24
N LYS A 1094 10.63 35.09 -45.29
CA LYS A 1094 10.26 36.37 -45.92
C LYS A 1094 8.76 36.58 -45.75
N LYS A 1095 8.28 37.83 -45.79
CA LYS A 1095 6.82 38.11 -45.77
C LYS A 1095 6.14 37.46 -46.98
N TYR A 1096 4.88 37.06 -46.81
CA TYR A 1096 4.04 36.56 -47.90
C TYR A 1096 3.64 37.71 -48.83
N GLY A 1097 3.55 37.45 -50.14
CA GLY A 1097 3.25 38.46 -51.16
C GLY A 1097 4.43 39.39 -51.51
N ILE A 1098 4.24 40.16 -52.59
CA ILE A 1098 5.24 41.12 -53.11
C ILE A 1098 4.87 42.58 -52.75
N SER A 1099 3.58 42.86 -52.51
CA SER A 1099 3.08 44.19 -52.13
C SER A 1099 2.76 44.27 -50.64
N GLN A 1100 2.93 45.45 -50.03
CA GLN A 1100 2.77 45.66 -48.58
C GLN A 1100 1.34 45.42 -48.04
N ASN A 1101 0.34 45.34 -48.93
CA ASN A 1101 -1.07 45.19 -48.57
C ASN A 1101 -1.52 43.72 -48.46
N ILE A 1102 -0.78 42.76 -49.04
CA ILE A 1102 -1.10 41.33 -48.95
C ILE A 1102 -0.52 40.79 -47.64
N LYS A 1103 -1.39 40.56 -46.64
CA LYS A 1103 -0.99 40.04 -45.33
C LYS A 1103 -1.22 38.53 -45.16
N LEU A 1104 -2.13 37.94 -45.94
CA LEU A 1104 -2.49 36.53 -45.96
C LEU A 1104 -2.70 36.06 -47.42
N PRO A 1105 -2.72 34.75 -47.70
CA PRO A 1105 -3.15 34.21 -48.99
C PRO A 1105 -4.58 34.64 -49.35
N CYS A 1106 -4.87 34.82 -50.64
CA CYS A 1106 -6.16 35.35 -51.11
C CYS A 1106 -7.37 34.46 -50.76
N TRP A 1107 -7.16 33.17 -50.48
CA TRP A 1107 -8.19 32.26 -50.03
C TRP A 1107 -8.58 32.43 -48.55
N MET A 1108 -7.80 33.18 -47.76
CA MET A 1108 -7.99 33.37 -46.31
C MET A 1108 -8.33 34.82 -45.93
N SER A 1109 -9.27 34.98 -45.01
CA SER A 1109 -9.74 36.24 -44.45
C SER A 1109 -9.68 36.24 -42.92
N ILE A 1110 -9.73 37.44 -42.32
CA ILE A 1110 -9.78 37.65 -40.87
C ILE A 1110 -11.15 38.26 -40.53
N VAL A 1111 -11.89 37.64 -39.62
CA VAL A 1111 -13.12 38.20 -39.03
C VAL A 1111 -12.85 38.54 -37.57
N ASN A 1112 -12.95 39.83 -37.24
CA ASN A 1112 -12.81 40.33 -35.87
C ASN A 1112 -14.21 40.48 -35.24
N LYS A 1113 -14.46 39.78 -34.13
CA LYS A 1113 -15.53 40.09 -33.16
C LYS A 1113 -14.90 40.63 -31.88
N HIS A 1114 -15.68 41.30 -31.02
CA HIS A 1114 -15.17 42.04 -29.85
C HIS A 1114 -14.09 41.31 -29.01
N ASN A 1115 -14.30 40.01 -28.75
CA ASN A 1115 -13.38 39.16 -27.98
C ASN A 1115 -12.79 37.99 -28.79
N PHE A 1116 -12.94 37.97 -30.12
CA PHE A 1116 -12.52 36.83 -30.96
C PHE A 1116 -11.90 37.28 -32.27
N ILE A 1117 -10.83 36.60 -32.67
CA ILE A 1117 -10.27 36.67 -34.02
C ILE A 1117 -10.52 35.31 -34.69
N ILE A 1118 -11.15 35.33 -35.85
CA ILE A 1118 -11.42 34.13 -36.65
C ILE A 1118 -10.62 34.24 -37.94
N LEU A 1119 -9.66 33.34 -38.15
CA LEU A 1119 -9.05 33.11 -39.46
C LEU A 1119 -9.94 32.12 -40.21
N GLN A 1120 -10.30 32.41 -41.46
CA GLN A 1120 -11.18 31.53 -42.23
C GLN A 1120 -10.94 31.61 -43.73
N GLY A 1121 -11.02 30.49 -44.43
CA GLY A 1121 -10.76 30.44 -45.86
C GLY A 1121 -10.89 29.06 -46.49
N LYS A 1122 -11.09 29.01 -47.81
CA LYS A 1122 -11.23 27.75 -48.57
C LYS A 1122 -10.16 27.67 -49.66
N PRO A 1123 -9.05 26.93 -49.46
CA PRO A 1123 -8.02 26.80 -50.47
C PRO A 1123 -8.53 26.00 -51.68
N SER A 1124 -8.11 26.44 -52.86
CA SER A 1124 -8.36 25.81 -54.16
C SER A 1124 -7.25 24.82 -54.54
N ILE A 1125 -7.29 24.29 -55.76
CA ILE A 1125 -6.25 23.39 -56.29
C ILE A 1125 -4.93 24.14 -56.56
N ASP A 1126 -4.97 25.47 -56.71
CA ASP A 1126 -3.79 26.29 -57.00
C ASP A 1126 -3.05 26.73 -55.72
N ASP A 1127 -3.70 26.67 -54.56
CA ASP A 1127 -3.19 27.14 -53.26
C ASP A 1127 -2.31 26.10 -52.52
N TYR A 1128 -1.63 25.19 -53.24
CA TYR A 1128 -0.77 24.17 -52.61
C TYR A 1128 0.57 24.77 -52.16
N GLU A 1129 0.66 25.12 -50.88
CA GLU A 1129 1.83 25.74 -50.26
C GLU A 1129 1.92 25.49 -48.74
N GLU A 1130 3.12 25.75 -48.19
CA GLU A 1130 3.39 25.80 -46.75
C GLU A 1130 3.91 27.21 -46.38
N PHE A 1131 3.23 27.86 -45.44
CA PHE A 1131 3.59 29.20 -44.95
C PHE A 1131 3.33 29.33 -43.45
N GLN A 1132 4.06 30.24 -42.81
CA GLN A 1132 4.02 30.46 -41.37
C GLN A 1132 3.17 31.68 -41.04
N ILE A 1133 2.10 31.51 -40.27
CA ILE A 1133 1.29 32.62 -39.76
C ILE A 1133 1.94 33.12 -38.46
N ARG A 1134 2.23 34.42 -38.39
CA ARG A 1134 2.72 35.11 -37.19
C ARG A 1134 1.73 36.19 -36.74
N ILE A 1135 1.44 36.23 -35.45
CA ILE A 1135 0.64 37.27 -34.79
C ILE A 1135 1.57 38.12 -33.91
N THR A 1136 1.50 39.45 -34.06
CA THR A 1136 2.36 40.40 -33.33
C THR A 1136 1.57 41.44 -32.56
N ASP A 1137 2.16 41.95 -31.47
CA ASP A 1137 1.68 43.15 -30.78
C ASP A 1137 2.00 44.45 -31.58
N THR A 1138 1.61 45.60 -31.05
CA THR A 1138 1.89 46.94 -31.61
C THR A 1138 3.37 47.36 -31.55
N GLN A 1139 4.21 46.63 -30.82
CA GLN A 1139 5.67 46.82 -30.75
C GLN A 1139 6.43 45.84 -31.66
N ASN A 1140 5.71 45.06 -32.48
CA ASN A 1140 6.20 43.97 -33.34
C ASN A 1140 6.79 42.77 -32.58
N HIS A 1141 6.45 42.57 -31.31
CA HIS A 1141 6.74 41.33 -30.60
C HIS A 1141 5.78 40.23 -31.06
N ILE A 1142 6.33 39.06 -31.36
CA ILE A 1142 5.58 37.87 -31.75
C ILE A 1142 4.92 37.27 -30.52
N LEU A 1143 3.62 36.97 -30.63
CA LEU A 1143 2.79 36.41 -29.57
C LEU A 1143 2.50 34.92 -29.83
N LYS A 1144 2.22 34.59 -31.09
CA LYS A 1144 1.86 33.25 -31.55
C LYS A 1144 2.32 33.05 -33.00
N THR A 1145 2.89 31.88 -33.29
CA THR A 1145 3.43 31.49 -34.59
C THR A 1145 3.14 30.01 -34.83
N PHE A 1146 2.57 29.68 -35.99
CA PHE A 1146 2.34 28.31 -36.43
C PHE A 1146 2.57 28.19 -37.94
N ASP A 1147 3.02 27.02 -38.38
CA ASP A 1147 3.11 26.68 -39.79
C ASP A 1147 1.75 26.14 -40.28
N LEU A 1148 1.33 26.52 -41.47
CA LEU A 1148 0.08 26.08 -42.11
C LEU A 1148 0.40 25.50 -43.49
N GLU A 1149 -0.02 24.27 -43.72
CA GLU A 1149 0.22 23.50 -44.95
C GLU A 1149 -1.09 23.15 -45.63
N VAL A 1150 -1.24 23.53 -46.90
CA VAL A 1150 -2.40 23.15 -47.71
C VAL A 1150 -2.18 21.76 -48.30
N LYS A 1151 -3.06 20.80 -48.00
CA LYS A 1151 -3.00 19.43 -48.51
C LYS A 1151 -4.13 19.13 -49.50
N PRO A 1152 -3.89 18.29 -50.53
CA PRO A 1152 -5.00 17.67 -51.26
C PRO A 1152 -5.90 16.89 -50.29
N GLN A 1153 -7.20 16.93 -50.56
CA GLN A 1153 -8.16 15.96 -50.03
C GLN A 1153 -7.80 14.56 -50.56
N ASP A 1154 -8.12 13.48 -49.84
CA ASP A 1154 -7.70 12.12 -50.21
C ASP A 1154 -8.25 11.69 -51.60
N LEU A 1155 -7.38 11.72 -52.62
CA LEU A 1155 -7.73 11.56 -54.03
C LEU A 1155 -7.84 10.09 -54.45
N ASN A 1156 -9.06 9.54 -54.41
CA ASN A 1156 -9.39 8.19 -54.89
C ASN A 1156 -9.34 8.00 -56.43
N THR A 1157 -8.67 8.86 -57.20
CA THR A 1157 -8.57 8.77 -58.67
C THR A 1157 -7.18 9.14 -59.20
N LYS A 1158 -6.56 8.21 -59.95
CA LYS A 1158 -5.22 8.39 -60.57
C LYS A 1158 -5.11 9.64 -61.47
N SER A 1159 -6.22 10.08 -62.08
CA SER A 1159 -6.26 11.21 -63.01
C SER A 1159 -6.14 12.61 -62.38
N GLN A 1160 -6.13 12.73 -61.05
CA GLN A 1160 -5.88 14.00 -60.36
C GLN A 1160 -4.53 14.07 -59.66
N GLN A 1161 -3.79 12.96 -59.54
CA GLN A 1161 -2.43 12.95 -58.99
C GLN A 1161 -1.40 13.54 -59.97
N THR A 1162 -1.51 13.24 -61.28
CA THR A 1162 -0.61 13.77 -62.32
C THR A 1162 -0.53 15.30 -62.31
N ARG A 1163 -1.67 16.01 -62.34
CA ARG A 1163 -1.71 17.48 -62.32
C ARG A 1163 -1.04 18.15 -61.11
N ILE A 1164 -0.84 17.42 -60.01
CA ILE A 1164 -0.10 17.92 -58.84
C ILE A 1164 1.40 17.65 -59.00
N ILE A 1165 1.77 16.46 -59.51
CA ILE A 1165 3.16 16.07 -59.82
C ILE A 1165 3.75 17.00 -60.89
N ASP A 1166 3.01 17.32 -61.94
CA ASP A 1166 3.44 18.22 -63.03
C ASP A 1166 3.82 19.62 -62.51
N LYS A 1167 3.13 20.12 -61.47
CA LYS A 1167 3.43 21.40 -60.80
C LYS A 1167 4.60 21.33 -59.81
N PHE A 1168 4.94 20.16 -59.28
CA PHE A 1168 6.11 19.98 -58.43
C PHE A 1168 7.40 20.12 -59.26
N ILE A 1169 7.47 19.44 -60.41
CA ILE A 1169 8.65 19.42 -61.28
C ILE A 1169 9.04 20.84 -61.73
N GLN A 1170 8.07 21.67 -62.12
CA GLN A 1170 8.32 23.06 -62.56
C GLN A 1170 8.83 24.02 -61.47
N LYS A 1171 8.90 23.61 -60.20
CA LYS A 1171 9.30 24.51 -59.10
C LYS A 1171 10.77 24.39 -58.69
N ASP A 1172 11.38 23.23 -58.88
CA ASP A 1172 12.77 22.98 -58.48
C ASP A 1172 13.79 23.42 -59.55
N GLU A 1173 13.39 23.56 -60.82
CA GLU A 1173 14.28 23.99 -61.93
C GLU A 1173 14.82 25.43 -61.80
N CYS A 1174 14.25 26.26 -60.92
CA CYS A 1174 14.51 27.70 -60.87
C CYS A 1174 15.66 28.15 -59.93
N GLU A 1175 16.26 27.29 -59.09
CA GLU A 1175 17.17 27.73 -58.02
C GLU A 1175 18.65 27.30 -58.13
N SER A 1176 19.12 26.88 -59.32
CA SER A 1176 20.54 26.51 -59.54
C SER A 1176 21.24 27.21 -60.74
N LYS A 1177 21.67 28.47 -60.53
CA LYS A 1177 22.78 29.12 -61.28
C LYS A 1177 23.28 30.40 -60.57
N VAL A 1178 24.46 30.87 -60.97
CA VAL A 1178 25.21 32.05 -60.45
C VAL A 1178 25.81 31.85 -59.05
N ASN A 1179 27.15 31.86 -58.84
CA ASN A 1179 28.27 31.86 -59.80
C ASN A 1179 29.58 31.37 -59.12
N ASN A 1180 30.51 30.82 -59.94
CA ASN A 1180 31.99 30.87 -59.87
C ASN A 1180 32.60 29.61 -60.53
N THR A 1181 33.59 29.66 -61.43
CA THR A 1181 34.03 30.72 -62.37
C THR A 1181 34.84 30.07 -63.52
N THR A 1182 34.89 30.73 -64.69
CA THR A 1182 35.85 30.53 -65.81
C THR A 1182 36.00 29.13 -66.48
N PHE A 1183 35.51 29.09 -67.73
CA PHE A 1183 35.98 28.33 -68.90
C PHE A 1183 35.76 26.80 -69.06
N PHE A 1184 35.42 26.47 -70.31
CA PHE A 1184 35.14 25.18 -70.97
C PHE A 1184 36.41 24.65 -71.69
N PRO A 1185 36.45 23.43 -72.31
CA PRO A 1185 35.32 22.57 -72.71
C PRO A 1185 35.39 21.06 -72.39
N GLN A 1186 34.20 20.44 -72.45
CA GLN A 1186 33.83 19.06 -72.83
C GLN A 1186 34.62 17.85 -72.23
N ASP A 1187 33.96 16.77 -71.79
CA ASP A 1187 32.67 16.25 -72.24
C ASP A 1187 31.86 15.46 -71.18
N GLN A 1188 30.62 15.09 -71.54
CA GLN A 1188 29.66 14.19 -70.87
C GLN A 1188 28.84 14.71 -69.65
N PHE A 1189 27.58 14.27 -69.63
CA PHE A 1189 26.37 14.76 -68.92
C PHE A 1189 25.63 13.51 -68.33
N TYR A 1190 24.71 13.52 -67.34
CA TYR A 1190 24.16 14.53 -66.42
C TYR A 1190 23.42 13.83 -65.23
N THR A 1191 23.14 14.58 -64.15
CA THR A 1191 22.06 14.46 -63.11
C THR A 1191 21.43 13.11 -62.66
N GLU A 1192 21.28 13.01 -61.32
CA GLU A 1192 20.04 12.84 -60.51
C GLU A 1192 18.77 12.17 -61.14
N ASN A 1193 17.87 11.47 -60.41
CA ASN A 1193 17.23 11.94 -59.16
C ASN A 1193 16.50 10.85 -58.33
N PHE A 1194 15.89 11.29 -57.21
CA PHE A 1194 14.96 10.54 -56.34
C PHE A 1194 13.85 9.80 -57.11
N VAL A 1195 13.49 8.56 -56.70
CA VAL A 1195 12.21 8.20 -56.02
C VAL A 1195 12.33 6.82 -55.32
N GLN A 1196 11.88 6.67 -54.07
CA GLN A 1196 10.88 5.66 -53.61
C GLN A 1196 10.88 5.41 -52.09
N ARG A 1197 9.71 5.66 -51.48
CA ARG A 1197 9.26 5.07 -50.22
C ARG A 1197 8.43 3.81 -50.52
N TYR A 1198 8.20 3.01 -49.48
CA TYR A 1198 7.14 1.99 -49.38
C TYR A 1198 7.22 0.78 -50.32
N GLN A 1199 7.42 -0.39 -49.71
CA GLN A 1199 6.52 -1.52 -49.95
C GLN A 1199 6.04 -2.11 -48.61
N ASN A 1200 5.03 -2.97 -48.68
CA ASN A 1200 4.25 -3.49 -47.56
C ASN A 1200 4.60 -4.95 -47.25
N GLN A 1201 4.23 -5.40 -46.04
CA GLN A 1201 3.74 -6.74 -45.69
C GLN A 1201 4.40 -7.97 -46.36
N THR A 1202 4.93 -8.91 -45.57
CA THR A 1202 4.19 -10.14 -45.20
C THR A 1202 4.98 -11.09 -44.28
N LYS A 1203 4.22 -11.99 -43.63
CA LYS A 1203 4.57 -13.32 -43.11
C LYS A 1203 5.43 -13.45 -41.85
N GLU A 1204 5.16 -14.58 -41.19
CA GLU A 1204 5.63 -15.01 -39.88
C GLU A 1204 6.88 -15.91 -39.97
N SER A 1205 7.38 -16.28 -38.78
CA SER A 1205 8.11 -17.51 -38.45
C SER A 1205 9.39 -17.87 -39.24
N ILE A 1206 10.52 -17.87 -38.52
CA ILE A 1206 11.08 -19.10 -37.91
C ILE A 1206 12.18 -18.73 -36.88
N LEU A 1207 12.65 -19.74 -36.13
CA LEU A 1207 13.65 -19.75 -35.05
C LEU A 1207 15.00 -19.11 -35.49
N TYR A 1208 15.95 -18.73 -34.63
CA TYR A 1208 16.45 -19.40 -33.41
C TYR A 1208 17.25 -18.44 -32.47
N GLN A 1209 17.42 -18.87 -31.20
CA GLN A 1209 18.57 -18.74 -30.27
C GLN A 1209 19.52 -17.52 -30.31
N GLN A 1210 19.67 -16.78 -29.19
CA GLN A 1210 20.62 -16.97 -28.06
C GLN A 1210 22.04 -16.39 -28.29
N GLU A 1211 22.53 -15.67 -27.28
CA GLU A 1211 23.78 -15.90 -26.51
C GLU A 1211 24.88 -16.77 -27.16
N THR A 1212 26.19 -16.50 -27.06
CA THR A 1212 27.04 -15.40 -26.52
C THR A 1212 28.49 -15.64 -27.05
N ASP A 1213 29.53 -15.10 -26.40
CA ASP A 1213 30.85 -15.75 -26.24
C ASP A 1213 31.79 -16.01 -27.44
N SER A 1214 32.50 -14.93 -27.81
CA SER A 1214 33.94 -14.75 -27.50
C SER A 1214 35.07 -15.67 -28.05
N ILE A 1215 36.17 -14.98 -28.39
CA ILE A 1215 37.60 -15.39 -28.48
C ILE A 1215 38.10 -16.17 -29.73
N PHE A 1216 39.32 -15.76 -30.14
CA PHE A 1216 40.28 -16.34 -31.10
C PHE A 1216 40.06 -16.10 -32.61
N SER A 1217 41.08 -15.81 -33.43
CA SER A 1217 42.37 -15.12 -33.16
C SER A 1217 43.15 -14.80 -34.46
N LYS A 1218 43.89 -13.67 -34.45
CA LYS A 1218 45.22 -13.40 -35.06
C LYS A 1218 45.59 -13.89 -36.49
N ILE A 1219 46.31 -12.98 -37.17
CA ILE A 1219 47.35 -13.18 -38.23
C ILE A 1219 46.90 -13.21 -39.71
N GLN A 1220 47.32 -12.13 -40.39
CA GLN A 1220 47.81 -11.99 -41.78
C GLN A 1220 47.90 -13.28 -42.64
N LYS A 1221 47.55 -13.30 -43.93
CA LYS A 1221 48.25 -12.57 -45.03
C LYS A 1221 47.52 -12.70 -46.40
N GLU A 1222 47.70 -11.70 -47.26
CA GLU A 1222 47.89 -11.74 -48.73
C GLU A 1222 46.97 -12.52 -49.73
N ASN A 1223 46.46 -11.73 -50.69
CA ASN A 1223 46.49 -11.93 -52.16
C ASN A 1223 45.50 -12.88 -52.90
N GLN A 1224 44.77 -12.26 -53.86
CA GLN A 1224 44.63 -12.65 -55.29
C GLN A 1224 43.93 -13.99 -55.65
N LYS A 1225 43.22 -14.17 -56.78
CA LYS A 1225 42.55 -13.30 -57.79
C LYS A 1225 41.88 -14.26 -58.80
N GLN A 1226 40.65 -13.98 -59.26
CA GLN A 1226 40.15 -14.39 -60.61
C GLN A 1226 39.98 -15.94 -60.81
N ILE A 1227 39.22 -16.52 -61.77
CA ILE A 1227 38.39 -16.01 -62.88
C ILE A 1227 37.35 -17.07 -63.40
N PHE A 1228 36.42 -16.62 -64.27
CA PHE A 1228 35.56 -17.34 -65.24
C PHE A 1228 34.19 -18.00 -64.88
N LEU A 1229 33.24 -17.68 -65.78
CA LEU A 1229 31.91 -18.23 -66.16
C LEU A 1229 32.11 -19.19 -67.39
N PRO A 1230 31.14 -19.94 -68.00
CA PRO A 1230 29.73 -19.53 -68.32
C PRO A 1230 28.59 -20.61 -68.43
N ASP A 1231 27.33 -20.11 -68.58
CA ASP A 1231 26.14 -20.41 -69.46
C ASP A 1231 25.84 -21.85 -69.99
N GLU A 1232 24.64 -22.33 -70.41
CA GLU A 1232 23.21 -21.89 -70.62
C GLU A 1232 22.28 -23.16 -70.67
N ALA A 1233 20.96 -23.32 -71.00
CA ALA A 1233 19.75 -22.54 -71.43
C ALA A 1233 18.42 -23.38 -71.31
N ASN A 1234 17.22 -22.75 -71.49
CA ASN A 1234 15.97 -23.21 -72.19
C ASN A 1234 15.12 -24.45 -71.73
N SER A 1235 13.78 -24.61 -71.97
CA SER A 1235 12.70 -23.78 -72.61
C SER A 1235 11.23 -24.32 -72.50
N LEU A 1236 10.20 -23.43 -72.45
CA LEU A 1236 8.79 -23.51 -73.01
C LEU A 1236 7.74 -24.55 -72.43
N ASP A 1237 6.37 -24.48 -72.54
CA ASP A 1237 5.40 -23.52 -73.17
C ASP A 1237 3.89 -23.61 -72.70
N GLN A 1238 3.07 -22.55 -72.99
CA GLN A 1238 1.59 -22.40 -73.36
C GLN A 1238 0.41 -23.32 -72.81
N ILE A 1239 -0.93 -23.00 -72.79
CA ILE A 1239 -1.84 -21.80 -72.96
C ILE A 1239 -3.37 -22.10 -72.64
N ASP A 1240 -4.24 -21.07 -72.42
CA ASP A 1240 -5.74 -20.87 -72.65
C ASP A 1240 -6.87 -21.95 -72.37
N ASN A 1241 -8.19 -21.69 -72.15
CA ASN A 1241 -9.11 -20.55 -71.77
C ASN A 1241 -10.51 -21.20 -71.31
N THR A 1242 -11.78 -20.70 -71.22
CA THR A 1242 -12.58 -19.47 -71.56
C THR A 1242 -14.00 -19.44 -70.85
N HIS A 1243 -14.69 -18.28 -70.87
CA HIS A 1243 -16.17 -18.02 -70.99
C HIS A 1243 -17.22 -18.03 -69.81
N ASN A 1244 -17.82 -16.82 -69.61
CA ASN A 1244 -19.26 -16.46 -69.42
C ASN A 1244 -20.09 -16.99 -68.19
N THR A 1245 -21.00 -16.25 -67.51
CA THR A 1245 -21.51 -14.84 -67.49
C THR A 1245 -22.30 -14.63 -66.14
N ILE A 1246 -23.02 -13.58 -65.74
CA ILE A 1246 -23.63 -12.38 -66.38
C ILE A 1246 -23.73 -11.15 -65.41
N TYR A 1247 -24.71 -10.25 -65.65
CA TYR A 1247 -25.12 -8.99 -65.00
C TYR A 1247 -25.67 -9.11 -63.55
N TYR A 1248 -25.88 -8.09 -62.70
CA TYR A 1248 -25.75 -6.60 -62.73
C TYR A 1248 -25.71 -6.09 -61.24
N SER A 1249 -25.79 -4.83 -60.77
CA SER A 1249 -25.77 -3.40 -61.22
C SER A 1249 -25.80 -2.50 -59.95
N SER A 1250 -25.54 -1.19 -59.89
CA SER A 1250 -24.68 -0.22 -60.62
C SER A 1250 -24.89 1.20 -59.97
N ILE A 1251 -24.09 2.23 -60.35
CA ILE A 1251 -24.43 3.69 -60.24
C ILE A 1251 -24.49 4.29 -58.79
N LYS A 1252 -24.05 5.53 -58.47
CA LYS A 1252 -23.22 6.64 -59.04
C LYS A 1252 -22.98 7.70 -57.93
N LYS A 1253 -21.92 8.53 -58.03
CA LYS A 1253 -21.86 10.01 -57.72
C LYS A 1253 -22.24 10.49 -56.28
N GLN A 1254 -21.85 11.67 -55.75
CA GLN A 1254 -20.89 12.72 -56.16
C GLN A 1254 -20.50 13.61 -54.95
N LYS A 1255 -19.37 14.34 -55.07
CA LYS A 1255 -19.11 15.72 -54.57
C LYS A 1255 -19.04 16.03 -53.05
N THR A 1256 -17.88 16.60 -52.70
CA THR A 1256 -17.63 17.82 -51.89
C THR A 1256 -17.92 17.88 -50.38
N LEU A 1257 -17.00 18.59 -49.68
CA LEU A 1257 -17.19 19.39 -48.46
C LEU A 1257 -17.70 18.60 -47.22
N PHE A 1258 -16.92 18.31 -46.17
CA PHE A 1258 -15.56 18.77 -45.79
C PHE A 1258 -14.61 17.56 -45.65
#